data_AF-A0A1G9KS37-F1
#
_entry.id   AF-A0A1G9KS37-F1
#
_cell.length_a   1.000
_cell.length_b   1.000
_cell.length_c   1.000
_cell.angle_alpha   90.00
_cell.angle_beta   90.00
_cell.angle_gamma   90.00
#
_symmetry.space_group_name_H-M   'P 1'
#
loop_
_entity.id
_entity.type
_entity.pdbx_description
1 polymer ?
#
loop_
_entity_poly.entity_id
_entity_poly.type
_entity_poly.pdbx_seq_one_letter_code
_entity_poly.pdbx_strand_id
1 'polypeptide(L)'
;MNIFKNIKSALTSIIIVALIAFGAGYWFSGPADHGAEKNIVDEHAEHGLDAEVTDAGEVVWTCSMHPQIQLPKPGKCPLCFMDLIPLEKGGQSGDEVISLRQISLTSQSRKLAGIATSIVEKRNVSVETRMVGKVDYDETRIGTITAWTGGRIDKLYIDYTGSTVRKGQAMASIYSPELLTAQAELIQAVKAKDALRGSSMKVVKDTAMRTEKASREKLRLLGLSKTQIANIIKKGKAAQHMTLYSPMSGIVIKKNVVEGVYVKTGTPIYTIADLSRVWVILEAYESDLPWIKMGMLVNFTTEAYPGKSFEGKVVYIDPVVNEKTRTIRIRLEVPNKGLKLKPGMFVRAVSQVDKNAETQLVIPASAPLITGKRAVVYIAVDGKEGVYEGREIVLGPKAGDYYVVKYGLVAGEQVVTKGNFKIDSALQIIAKPSMMNPESGVKTVVHGYGETPAAHTLPPMFVSKLVYLKQDFNKLMEKAESGNVEESRTLYSKFFDNIKEINSSGLKGDSSLVWKELSMLLANDAVLGSGVQDGLRLKSITAETSKHFMRLDMAFDISALAKQAGTTVETPDVFKTQLGKVYSSYSAFTEALAVDNLQGAQKQAAFMAEELKKIDHAALSVDAHKVWMNALKNINDGIDAIRGAKDIVGVRAGLEPLSYGMTDAIEKLGINSTQPVYEIFCPMAFDFKGAKWLQSDENVRNPYFGEAMLQCGEVERQLKGKE
;
A
#
# COMPACT_ATOMS: atom_id res chain seq x y z
N MET A 1 92.87 -8.82 32.41
CA MET A 1 92.95 -7.35 32.28
C MET A 1 92.99 -6.93 30.80
N ASN A 2 91.99 -7.34 30.01
CA ASN A 2 91.82 -6.98 28.59
C ASN A 2 90.35 -6.73 28.22
N ILE A 3 89.45 -6.65 29.21
CA ILE A 3 88.00 -6.49 29.00
C ILE A 3 87.55 -5.01 29.19
N PHE A 4 88.27 -4.20 29.98
CA PHE A 4 87.95 -2.77 30.13
C PHE A 4 88.56 -1.83 29.07
N LYS A 5 89.57 -2.29 28.30
CA LYS A 5 90.17 -1.49 27.21
C LYS A 5 89.37 -1.62 25.90
N ASN A 6 88.75 -2.78 25.66
CA ASN A 6 87.90 -2.99 24.47
C ASN A 6 86.52 -2.30 24.60
N ILE A 7 85.97 -2.14 25.81
CA ILE A 7 84.70 -1.39 26.01
C ILE A 7 84.91 0.11 25.80
N LYS A 8 86.06 0.69 26.21
CA LYS A 8 86.34 2.12 25.95
C LYS A 8 86.58 2.42 24.47
N SER A 9 87.27 1.56 23.72
CA SER A 9 87.44 1.76 22.26
C SER A 9 86.14 1.55 21.48
N ALA A 10 85.26 0.66 21.94
CA ALA A 10 83.93 0.47 21.37
C ALA A 10 83.00 1.66 21.67
N LEU A 11 83.03 2.22 22.89
CA LEU A 11 82.24 3.41 23.23
C LEU A 11 82.69 4.66 22.48
N THR A 12 84.00 4.89 22.30
CA THR A 12 84.50 6.04 21.53
C THR A 12 84.19 5.90 20.04
N SER A 13 84.20 4.68 19.50
CA SER A 13 83.83 4.44 18.09
C SER A 13 82.32 4.61 17.87
N ILE A 14 81.47 4.21 18.82
CA ILE A 14 80.00 4.40 18.73
C ILE A 14 79.61 5.87 18.87
N ILE A 15 80.28 6.65 19.73
CA ILE A 15 79.99 8.09 19.90
C ILE A 15 80.43 8.90 18.67
N ILE A 16 81.57 8.56 18.05
CA ILE A 16 82.04 9.22 16.82
C ILE A 16 81.16 8.86 15.61
N VAL A 17 80.73 7.60 15.49
CA VAL A 17 79.76 7.20 14.44
C VAL A 17 78.39 7.84 14.67
N ALA A 18 77.92 7.98 15.92
CA ALA A 18 76.67 8.66 16.23
C ALA A 18 76.74 10.18 15.95
N LEU A 19 77.87 10.85 16.22
CA LEU A 19 78.05 12.27 15.92
C LEU A 19 78.19 12.54 14.40
N ILE A 20 78.84 11.65 13.65
CA ILE A 20 78.91 11.74 12.19
C ILE A 20 77.55 11.41 11.55
N ALA A 21 76.80 10.44 12.07
CA ALA A 21 75.45 10.11 11.59
C ALA A 21 74.42 11.21 11.94
N PHE A 22 74.54 11.86 13.09
CA PHE A 22 73.68 12.99 13.46
C PHE A 22 74.04 14.27 12.69
N GLY A 23 75.33 14.52 12.43
CA GLY A 23 75.79 15.62 11.58
C GLY A 23 75.40 15.45 10.11
N ALA A 24 75.50 14.22 9.58
CA ALA A 24 74.99 13.90 8.24
C ALA A 24 73.45 13.98 8.19
N GLY A 25 72.74 13.52 9.22
CA GLY A 25 71.28 13.63 9.33
C GLY A 25 70.78 15.08 9.41
N TYR A 26 71.50 15.97 10.07
CA TYR A 26 71.13 17.39 10.18
C TYR A 26 71.46 18.19 8.90
N TRP A 27 72.53 17.84 8.18
CA TRP A 27 72.84 18.50 6.90
C TRP A 27 71.97 17.97 5.74
N PHE A 28 71.48 16.72 5.82
CA PHE A 28 70.51 16.17 4.86
C PHE A 28 69.04 16.39 5.25
N SER A 29 68.74 17.05 6.38
CA SER A 29 67.39 17.52 6.73
C SER A 29 67.31 19.05 6.80
N GLY A 30 67.42 19.68 5.62
CA GLY A 30 66.74 20.96 5.40
C GLY A 30 65.22 20.79 5.54
N PRO A 31 64.49 21.84 5.94
CA PRO A 31 63.10 21.75 6.38
C PRO A 31 62.22 21.12 5.29
N ALA A 32 61.39 20.17 5.73
CA ALA A 32 60.41 19.50 4.91
C ALA A 32 59.43 20.53 4.33
N ASP A 33 59.64 20.87 3.07
CA ASP A 33 58.56 21.28 2.19
C ASP A 33 58.81 20.60 0.83
N HIS A 34 58.59 19.30 0.84
CA HIS A 34 58.41 18.53 -0.38
C HIS A 34 56.91 18.31 -0.50
N GLY A 35 56.27 18.85 -1.53
CA GLY A 35 56.66 18.66 -2.93
C GLY A 35 55.86 17.45 -3.45
N ALA A 36 55.32 17.46 -4.65
CA ALA A 36 55.95 17.89 -5.90
C ALA A 36 54.84 18.16 -6.95
N GLU A 37 54.94 19.25 -7.72
CA GLU A 37 55.49 19.33 -9.10
C GLU A 37 54.52 18.77 -10.17
N LYS A 38 54.34 19.35 -11.38
CA LYS A 38 55.12 20.33 -12.15
C LYS A 38 54.31 20.86 -13.35
N ASN A 39 54.41 22.17 -13.56
CA ASN A 39 54.55 22.93 -14.82
C ASN A 39 53.84 22.46 -16.11
N ILE A 40 52.90 23.28 -16.60
CA ILE A 40 52.84 23.77 -18.00
C ILE A 40 52.19 25.18 -18.01
N VAL A 41 53.01 26.20 -18.30
CA VAL A 41 52.77 27.42 -19.11
C VAL A 41 51.64 28.40 -18.75
N ASP A 42 52.06 29.66 -18.55
CA ASP A 42 51.26 30.89 -18.69
C ASP A 42 50.50 30.94 -20.03
N GLU A 43 49.19 30.79 -19.99
CA GLU A 43 48.27 31.44 -20.93
C GLU A 43 46.87 31.49 -20.30
N HIS A 44 46.21 32.63 -20.45
CA HIS A 44 44.88 33.01 -19.92
C HIS A 44 44.85 33.74 -18.58
N ALA A 45 45.39 34.96 -18.63
CA ALA A 45 44.61 36.11 -18.20
C ALA A 45 43.17 36.05 -18.78
N GLU A 46 42.21 36.56 -18.01
CA GLU A 46 40.77 36.64 -18.32
C GLU A 46 39.96 35.35 -18.21
N HIS A 47 39.56 34.97 -16.98
CA HIS A 47 38.17 34.61 -16.66
C HIS A 47 37.96 34.85 -15.17
N GLY A 48 37.75 36.13 -14.81
CA GLY A 48 37.08 36.47 -13.56
C GLY A 48 35.68 35.86 -13.62
N LEU A 49 35.45 34.80 -12.85
CA LEU A 49 34.10 34.47 -12.39
C LEU A 49 33.86 35.39 -11.19
N ASP A 50 33.57 36.65 -11.51
CA ASP A 50 33.01 37.59 -10.56
C ASP A 50 31.71 36.96 -10.06
N ALA A 51 31.69 36.62 -8.77
CA ALA A 51 30.46 36.27 -8.10
C ALA A 51 29.53 37.48 -8.21
N GLU A 52 28.43 37.34 -8.96
CA GLU A 52 27.37 38.35 -8.95
C GLU A 52 26.80 38.41 -7.52
N VAL A 53 27.16 39.51 -6.86
CA VAL A 53 26.63 39.91 -5.55
C VAL A 53 25.16 40.26 -5.74
N THR A 54 24.27 39.54 -5.06
CA THR A 54 22.87 39.95 -4.91
C THR A 54 22.76 40.99 -3.80
N ASP A 55 21.80 41.91 -3.91
CA ASP A 55 21.58 43.08 -3.03
C ASP A 55 21.30 42.77 -1.54
N ALA A 56 21.44 41.51 -1.10
CA ALA A 56 21.40 41.12 0.31
C ALA A 56 22.56 40.12 0.60
N GLY A 57 23.75 40.67 0.85
CA GLY A 57 25.02 39.94 0.93
C GLY A 57 25.20 39.00 2.13
N GLU A 58 24.57 37.82 2.12
CA GLU A 58 24.97 36.67 2.95
C GLU A 58 25.17 35.41 2.09
N VAL A 59 26.44 35.07 1.84
CA VAL A 59 26.82 33.81 1.20
C VAL A 59 26.74 32.70 2.24
N VAL A 60 25.84 31.75 2.02
CA VAL A 60 25.71 30.54 2.86
C VAL A 60 26.69 29.48 2.34
N TRP A 61 27.37 28.77 3.23
CA TRP A 61 28.37 27.75 2.91
C TRP A 61 27.86 26.36 3.31
N THR A 62 28.05 25.36 2.44
CA THR A 62 27.58 23.98 2.66
C THR A 62 28.67 22.93 2.46
N CYS A 63 28.49 21.73 3.00
CA CYS A 63 29.43 20.62 2.82
C CYS A 63 28.90 19.66 1.74
N SER A 64 29.69 19.36 0.70
CA SER A 64 29.29 18.45 -0.39
C SER A 64 28.83 17.06 0.09
N MET A 65 29.39 16.56 1.19
CA MET A 65 28.97 15.30 1.82
C MET A 65 27.90 15.42 2.91
N HIS A 66 27.73 16.60 3.50
CA HIS A 66 26.72 16.85 4.54
C HIS A 66 25.95 18.14 4.21
N PRO A 67 25.12 18.15 3.13
CA PRO A 67 24.49 19.37 2.64
C PRO A 67 23.58 20.07 3.66
N GLN A 68 23.05 19.29 4.61
CA GLN A 68 22.26 19.77 5.75
C GLN A 68 23.01 20.75 6.68
N ILE A 69 24.35 20.79 6.60
CA ILE A 69 25.15 21.78 7.30
C ILE A 69 25.23 23.02 6.42
N GLN A 70 24.57 24.09 6.86
CA GLN A 70 24.64 25.40 6.24
C GLN A 70 25.13 26.41 7.27
N LEU A 71 26.27 27.03 7.00
CA LEU A 71 26.87 28.03 7.89
C LEU A 71 26.99 29.38 7.16
N PRO A 72 26.82 30.50 7.88
CA PRO A 72 26.94 31.84 7.29
C PRO A 72 28.40 32.24 6.99
N LYS A 73 29.38 31.39 7.34
CA LYS A 73 30.81 31.67 7.20
C LYS A 73 31.54 30.46 6.58
N PRO A 74 32.62 30.69 5.81
CA PRO A 74 33.49 29.62 5.36
C PRO A 74 34.12 28.91 6.57
N GLY A 75 34.38 27.61 6.45
CA GLY A 75 34.92 26.81 7.53
C GLY A 75 34.93 25.33 7.19
N LYS A 76 35.14 24.49 8.21
CA LYS A 76 35.10 23.03 8.06
C LYS A 76 33.75 22.48 8.52
N CYS A 77 33.25 21.48 7.81
CA CYS A 77 32.05 20.75 8.20
C CYS A 77 32.23 20.13 9.60
N PRO A 78 31.31 20.34 10.57
CA PRO A 78 31.42 19.75 11.91
C PRO A 78 31.29 18.22 11.95
N LEU A 79 30.79 17.60 10.87
CA LEU A 79 30.58 16.15 10.78
C LEU A 79 31.77 15.42 10.13
N CYS A 80 32.32 15.96 9.04
CA CYS A 80 33.40 15.31 8.28
C CYS A 80 34.67 16.12 8.10
N PHE A 81 34.74 17.32 8.68
CA PHE A 81 35.93 18.18 8.71
C PHE A 81 36.49 18.59 7.34
N MET A 82 35.73 18.40 6.25
CA MET A 82 36.06 18.93 4.93
C MET A 82 35.66 20.40 4.80
N ASP A 83 36.35 21.14 3.95
CA ASP A 83 36.07 22.56 3.71
C ASP A 83 34.67 22.75 3.10
N LEU A 84 33.96 23.75 3.60
CA LEU A 84 32.66 24.13 3.08
C LEU A 84 32.82 24.84 1.74
N ILE A 85 31.88 24.60 0.84
CA ILE A 85 31.78 25.25 -0.47
C ILE A 85 30.69 26.33 -0.44
N PRO A 86 30.86 27.44 -1.17
CA PRO A 86 29.83 28.48 -1.23
C PRO A 86 28.59 27.91 -1.93
N LEU A 87 27.43 28.10 -1.31
CA LEU A 87 26.14 27.70 -1.86
C LEU A 87 25.64 28.84 -2.76
N GLU A 88 25.81 28.70 -4.06
CA GLU A 88 25.07 29.54 -5.01
C GLU A 88 23.58 29.20 -4.86
N LYS A 89 22.79 30.13 -4.30
CA LYS A 89 21.33 30.08 -4.45
C LYS A 89 21.05 30.28 -5.94
N GLY A 90 20.96 29.16 -6.66
CA GLY A 90 20.70 29.15 -8.10
C GLY A 90 19.59 30.16 -8.41
N GLY A 91 19.91 31.08 -9.33
CA GLY A 91 19.25 32.37 -9.50
C GLY A 91 17.79 32.36 -9.06
N GLN A 92 17.49 33.16 -8.03
CA GLN A 92 16.15 33.68 -7.86
C GLN A 92 15.86 34.52 -9.11
N SER A 93 15.40 33.88 -10.19
CA SER A 93 14.36 34.53 -10.98
C SER A 93 13.36 35.05 -9.95
N GLY A 94 12.96 36.32 -10.02
CA GLY A 94 11.95 36.94 -9.12
C GLY A 94 10.56 36.27 -9.16
N ASP A 95 10.50 35.03 -9.63
CA ASP A 95 9.40 34.12 -9.66
C ASP A 95 9.18 33.48 -8.29
N GLU A 96 7.92 33.53 -7.86
CA GLU A 96 7.41 32.89 -6.66
C GLU A 96 7.82 31.40 -6.58
N VAL A 97 8.43 31.00 -5.46
CA VAL A 97 8.78 29.60 -5.17
C VAL A 97 7.49 28.86 -4.85
N ILE A 98 7.19 27.81 -5.62
CA ILE A 98 5.91 27.09 -5.58
C ILE A 98 6.04 25.78 -4.78
N SER A 99 7.26 25.29 -4.54
CA SER A 99 7.49 24.02 -3.84
C SER A 99 8.86 23.97 -3.17
N LEU A 100 8.96 23.27 -2.04
CA LEU A 100 10.24 22.96 -1.38
C LEU A 100 11.16 22.11 -2.27
N ARG A 101 10.58 21.33 -3.20
CA ARG A 101 11.27 20.46 -4.15
C ARG A 101 11.49 21.12 -5.52
N GLN A 102 11.45 22.46 -5.59
CA GLN A 102 11.64 23.20 -6.84
C GLN A 102 13.11 23.51 -7.12
N ILE A 103 13.53 23.38 -8.37
CA ILE A 103 14.83 23.85 -8.88
C ILE A 103 14.66 24.56 -10.23
N SER A 104 15.42 25.64 -10.41
CA SER A 104 15.51 26.37 -11.68
C SER A 104 16.85 26.06 -12.34
N LEU A 105 16.83 25.73 -13.63
CA LEU A 105 18.01 25.40 -14.41
C LEU A 105 18.11 26.29 -15.65
N THR A 106 19.29 26.87 -15.87
CA THR A 106 19.59 27.62 -17.09
C THR A 106 19.47 26.73 -18.33
N SER A 107 19.26 27.35 -19.50
CA SER A 107 19.16 26.62 -20.78
C SER A 107 20.39 25.75 -21.06
N GLN A 108 21.59 26.22 -20.71
CA GLN A 108 22.84 25.47 -20.82
C GLN A 108 22.87 24.29 -19.84
N SER A 109 22.54 24.51 -18.56
CA SER A 109 22.49 23.43 -17.56
C SER A 109 21.49 22.34 -17.95
N ARG A 110 20.34 22.69 -18.55
CA ARG A 110 19.38 21.71 -19.07
C ARG A 110 19.94 20.86 -20.21
N LYS A 111 20.63 21.49 -21.16
CA LYS A 111 21.26 20.79 -22.30
C LYS A 111 22.39 19.87 -21.82
N LEU A 112 23.25 20.34 -20.92
CA LEU A 112 24.32 19.54 -20.30
C LEU A 112 23.77 18.39 -19.44
N ALA A 113 22.68 18.63 -18.72
CA ALA A 113 22.00 17.60 -17.97
C ALA A 113 21.32 16.56 -18.89
N GLY A 114 21.02 16.92 -20.14
CA GLY A 114 20.34 16.04 -21.10
C GLY A 114 18.88 15.81 -20.72
N ILE A 115 18.21 16.85 -20.22
CA ILE A 115 16.85 16.74 -19.70
C ILE A 115 15.86 16.53 -20.86
N ALA A 116 15.04 15.49 -20.76
CA ALA A 116 13.95 15.23 -21.69
C ALA A 116 12.66 14.95 -20.93
N THR A 117 11.54 15.52 -21.39
CA THR A 117 10.23 15.34 -20.77
C THR A 117 9.31 14.49 -21.66
N SER A 118 8.28 13.92 -21.05
CA SER A 118 7.16 13.24 -21.71
C SER A 118 5.87 13.71 -21.07
N ILE A 119 4.80 13.75 -21.85
CA ILE A 119 3.47 14.10 -21.35
C ILE A 119 2.92 12.92 -20.54
N VAL A 120 2.30 13.22 -19.40
CA VAL A 120 1.52 12.27 -18.61
C VAL A 120 0.16 12.13 -19.29
N GLU A 121 -0.23 10.91 -19.67
CA GLU A 121 -1.48 10.68 -20.38
C GLU A 121 -2.18 9.41 -19.92
N LYS A 122 -3.47 9.31 -20.24
CA LYS A 122 -4.25 8.10 -19.95
C LYS A 122 -4.14 7.13 -21.12
N ARG A 123 -3.73 5.89 -20.86
CA ARG A 123 -3.61 4.85 -21.89
C ARG A 123 -4.36 3.58 -21.50
N ASN A 124 -4.79 2.83 -22.51
CA ASN A 124 -5.19 1.44 -22.31
C ASN A 124 -3.94 0.59 -22.20
N VAL A 125 -3.71 0.08 -20.99
CA VAL A 125 -2.49 -0.62 -20.64
C VAL A 125 -2.74 -2.12 -20.77
N SER A 126 -2.24 -2.72 -21.86
CA SER A 126 -2.20 -4.18 -22.00
C SER A 126 -0.82 -4.69 -21.61
N VAL A 127 -0.75 -5.52 -20.56
CA VAL A 127 0.49 -6.19 -20.17
C VAL A 127 0.53 -7.56 -20.81
N GLU A 128 1.57 -7.79 -21.60
CA GLU A 128 1.92 -9.12 -22.09
C GLU A 128 2.84 -9.79 -21.06
N THR A 129 2.29 -10.74 -20.30
CA THR A 129 3.08 -11.52 -19.35
C THR A 129 3.56 -12.80 -20.03
N ARG A 130 4.88 -12.90 -20.19
CA ARG A 130 5.53 -14.08 -20.76
C ARG A 130 5.94 -15.03 -19.64
N MET A 131 5.40 -16.24 -19.69
CA MET A 131 5.71 -17.28 -18.72
C MET A 131 6.28 -18.49 -19.44
N VAL A 132 7.21 -19.16 -18.77
CA VAL A 132 7.76 -20.44 -19.24
C VAL A 132 7.36 -21.52 -18.26
N GLY A 133 7.29 -22.76 -18.74
CA GLY A 133 6.88 -23.84 -17.88
C GLY A 133 6.94 -25.19 -18.55
N LYS A 134 6.25 -26.16 -17.94
CA LYS A 134 6.14 -27.51 -18.48
C LYS A 134 4.76 -28.10 -18.26
N VAL A 135 4.40 -29.04 -19.13
CA VAL A 135 3.26 -29.93 -18.91
C VAL A 135 3.62 -30.91 -17.79
N ASP A 136 2.71 -31.13 -16.87
CA ASP A 136 2.82 -32.10 -15.78
C ASP A 136 1.54 -32.94 -15.65
N TYR A 137 1.64 -34.00 -14.88
CA TYR A 137 0.49 -34.85 -14.56
C TYR A 137 -0.51 -34.10 -13.68
N ASP A 138 -1.79 -34.33 -13.90
CA ASP A 138 -2.82 -33.98 -12.91
C ASP A 138 -2.71 -34.97 -11.75
N GLU A 139 -2.18 -34.52 -10.60
CA GLU A 139 -1.95 -35.37 -9.43
C GLU A 139 -3.26 -35.99 -8.90
N THR A 140 -4.40 -35.34 -9.12
CA THR A 140 -5.72 -35.86 -8.72
C THR A 140 -6.17 -37.06 -9.58
N ARG A 141 -5.48 -37.28 -10.71
CA ARG A 141 -5.75 -38.34 -11.69
C ARG A 141 -4.65 -39.40 -11.75
N ILE A 142 -3.79 -39.44 -10.73
CA ILE A 142 -2.77 -40.49 -10.57
C ILE A 142 -3.28 -41.54 -9.59
N GLY A 143 -3.29 -42.80 -10.04
CA GLY A 143 -3.58 -43.96 -9.20
C GLY A 143 -2.35 -44.84 -9.04
N THR A 144 -2.03 -45.24 -7.81
CA THR A 144 -0.99 -46.25 -7.55
C THR A 144 -1.66 -47.58 -7.22
N ILE A 145 -1.33 -48.61 -7.99
CA ILE A 145 -1.74 -50.00 -7.71
C ILE A 145 -0.70 -50.60 -6.78
N THR A 146 -1.13 -50.96 -5.57
CA THR A 146 -0.32 -51.64 -4.57
C THR A 146 -0.67 -53.13 -4.46
N ALA A 147 0.23 -53.92 -3.89
CA ALA A 147 -0.05 -55.30 -3.51
C ALA A 147 -0.99 -55.33 -2.30
N TRP A 148 -2.13 -56.02 -2.42
CA TRP A 148 -3.09 -56.19 -1.32
C TRP A 148 -2.72 -57.31 -0.34
N THR A 149 -1.80 -58.19 -0.75
CA THR A 149 -1.28 -59.31 0.03
C THR A 149 0.20 -59.50 -0.31
N GLY A 150 0.95 -60.13 0.59
CA GLY A 150 2.31 -60.57 0.30
C GLY A 150 2.33 -61.76 -0.65
N GLY A 151 3.28 -61.77 -1.59
CA GLY A 151 3.39 -62.86 -2.57
C GLY A 151 4.49 -62.63 -3.60
N ARG A 152 4.72 -63.63 -4.46
CA ARG A 152 5.65 -63.52 -5.59
C ARG A 152 4.91 -63.10 -6.85
N ILE A 153 5.44 -62.13 -7.57
CA ILE A 153 4.93 -61.75 -8.88
C ILE A 153 5.44 -62.77 -9.90
N ASP A 154 4.56 -63.62 -10.41
CA ASP A 154 4.97 -64.68 -11.34
C ASP A 154 4.85 -64.25 -12.81
N LYS A 155 3.90 -63.37 -13.12
CA LYS A 155 3.70 -62.86 -14.49
C LYS A 155 3.23 -61.42 -14.50
N LEU A 156 3.81 -60.59 -15.34
CA LEU A 156 3.34 -59.24 -15.64
C LEU A 156 2.62 -59.29 -16.99
N TYR A 157 1.33 -58.98 -17.00
CA TYR A 157 0.59 -58.83 -18.26
C TYR A 157 0.91 -57.50 -18.95
N ILE A 158 1.36 -56.50 -18.17
CA ILE A 158 1.83 -55.19 -18.64
C ILE A 158 3.27 -55.00 -18.16
N ASP A 159 4.23 -55.23 -19.04
CA ASP A 159 5.65 -55.33 -18.71
C ASP A 159 6.45 -54.06 -19.02
N TYR A 160 5.88 -53.04 -19.67
CA TYR A 160 6.55 -51.78 -19.96
C TYR A 160 5.69 -50.53 -19.64
N THR A 161 6.37 -49.43 -19.30
CA THR A 161 5.77 -48.11 -19.10
C THR A 161 5.34 -47.49 -20.44
N GLY A 162 4.30 -46.65 -20.42
CA GLY A 162 3.67 -46.11 -21.63
C GLY A 162 2.49 -46.94 -22.15
N SER A 163 2.30 -48.16 -21.65
CA SER A 163 1.14 -49.00 -21.97
C SER A 163 -0.17 -48.34 -21.55
N THR A 164 -1.14 -48.30 -22.46
CA THR A 164 -2.51 -47.86 -22.15
C THR A 164 -3.30 -49.01 -21.54
N VAL A 165 -3.99 -48.75 -20.44
CA VAL A 165 -4.76 -49.74 -19.70
C VAL A 165 -6.19 -49.27 -19.47
N ARG A 166 -7.14 -50.21 -19.50
CA ARG A 166 -8.56 -49.97 -19.18
C ARG A 166 -8.86 -50.43 -17.76
N LYS A 167 -9.84 -49.79 -17.11
CA LYS A 167 -10.39 -50.26 -15.84
C LYS A 167 -10.83 -51.73 -15.97
N GLY A 168 -10.35 -52.59 -15.07
CA GLY A 168 -10.61 -54.02 -15.08
C GLY A 168 -9.67 -54.86 -15.96
N GLN A 169 -8.67 -54.27 -16.62
CA GLN A 169 -7.68 -55.02 -17.39
C GLN A 169 -6.70 -55.76 -16.47
N ALA A 170 -6.29 -56.97 -16.87
CA ALA A 170 -5.30 -57.77 -16.14
C ALA A 170 -3.92 -57.10 -16.21
N MET A 171 -3.29 -56.92 -15.06
CA MET A 171 -2.02 -56.19 -14.91
C MET A 171 -0.87 -57.10 -14.51
N ALA A 172 -1.07 -57.94 -13.49
CA ALA A 172 -0.07 -58.88 -12.99
C ALA A 172 -0.74 -60.13 -12.40
N SER A 173 0.02 -61.21 -12.31
CA SER A 173 -0.34 -62.45 -11.63
C SER A 173 0.56 -62.62 -10.41
N ILE A 174 -0.06 -62.74 -9.24
CA ILE A 174 0.63 -62.92 -7.95
C ILE A 174 0.34 -64.30 -7.38
N TYR A 175 1.39 -65.02 -7.00
CA TYR A 175 1.31 -66.20 -6.14
C TYR A 175 1.37 -65.74 -4.68
N SER A 176 0.29 -65.97 -3.93
CA SER A 176 0.21 -65.63 -2.50
C SER A 176 -0.24 -66.86 -1.71
N PRO A 177 0.62 -67.41 -0.83
CA PRO A 177 0.24 -68.47 0.09
C PRO A 177 -0.92 -68.06 1.01
N GLU A 178 -0.96 -66.79 1.43
CA GLU A 178 -2.02 -66.24 2.26
C GLU A 178 -3.38 -66.28 1.55
N LEU A 179 -3.42 -65.87 0.28
CA LEU A 179 -4.63 -65.97 -0.54
C LEU A 179 -5.04 -67.42 -0.77
N LEU A 180 -4.10 -68.35 -0.91
CA LEU A 180 -4.40 -69.76 -1.09
C LEU A 180 -5.12 -70.32 0.14
N THR A 181 -4.61 -70.03 1.34
CA THR A 181 -5.22 -70.42 2.62
C THR A 181 -6.59 -69.78 2.80
N ALA A 182 -6.72 -68.47 2.56
CA ALA A 182 -8.00 -67.76 2.69
C ALA A 182 -9.07 -68.26 1.69
N GLN A 183 -8.67 -68.68 0.50
CA GLN A 183 -9.57 -69.32 -0.47
C GLN A 183 -10.06 -70.68 0.02
N ALA A 184 -9.16 -71.51 0.55
CA ALA A 184 -9.52 -72.82 1.11
C ALA A 184 -10.50 -72.68 2.29
N GLU A 185 -10.29 -71.71 3.17
CA GLU A 185 -11.21 -71.37 4.26
C GLU A 185 -12.61 -70.98 3.75
N LEU A 186 -12.70 -70.13 2.71
CA LEU A 186 -14.00 -69.77 2.11
C LEU A 186 -14.70 -70.99 1.51
N ILE A 187 -13.98 -71.80 0.74
CA ILE A 187 -14.55 -73.00 0.10
C ILE A 187 -15.10 -73.95 1.17
N GLN A 188 -14.37 -74.14 2.27
CA GLN A 188 -14.83 -74.99 3.37
C GLN A 188 -16.04 -74.40 4.10
N ALA A 189 -16.06 -73.08 4.33
CA ALA A 189 -17.20 -72.40 4.94
C ALA A 189 -18.47 -72.51 4.07
N VAL A 190 -18.33 -72.39 2.74
CA VAL A 190 -19.44 -72.59 1.80
C VAL A 190 -19.95 -74.03 1.85
N LYS A 191 -19.06 -75.03 1.81
CA LYS A 191 -19.46 -76.44 1.92
C LYS A 191 -20.19 -76.74 3.22
N ALA A 192 -19.70 -76.22 4.35
CA ALA A 192 -20.35 -76.38 5.65
C ALA A 192 -21.75 -75.74 5.66
N LYS A 193 -21.88 -74.53 5.13
CA LYS A 193 -23.18 -73.84 4.99
C LYS A 193 -24.15 -74.63 4.11
N ASP A 194 -23.68 -75.19 3.00
CA ASP A 194 -24.51 -75.95 2.07
C ASP A 194 -24.96 -77.30 2.65
N ALA A 195 -24.08 -78.01 3.37
CA ALA A 195 -24.42 -79.25 4.08
C ALA A 195 -25.47 -79.02 5.18
N LEU A 196 -25.48 -77.83 5.80
CA LEU A 196 -26.39 -77.48 6.89
C LEU A 196 -27.74 -76.90 6.43
N ARG A 197 -27.99 -76.77 5.11
CA ARG A 197 -29.26 -76.25 4.58
C ARG A 197 -30.49 -77.03 5.08
N GLY A 198 -30.37 -78.35 5.25
CA GLY A 198 -31.43 -79.25 5.74
C GLY A 198 -31.59 -79.35 7.27
N SER A 199 -30.70 -78.74 8.06
CA SER A 199 -30.73 -78.87 9.54
C SER A 199 -31.89 -78.08 10.18
N SER A 200 -32.51 -78.60 11.24
CA SER A 200 -33.57 -77.91 12.00
C SER A 200 -33.04 -76.89 13.02
N MET A 201 -31.73 -76.87 13.32
CA MET A 201 -31.15 -76.00 14.34
C MET A 201 -30.77 -74.62 13.79
N LYS A 202 -31.55 -73.59 14.14
CA LYS A 202 -31.33 -72.19 13.71
C LYS A 202 -29.93 -71.66 14.07
N VAL A 203 -29.45 -71.91 15.29
CA VAL A 203 -28.15 -71.43 15.79
C VAL A 203 -26.97 -71.95 14.95
N VAL A 204 -27.04 -73.21 14.50
CA VAL A 204 -26.00 -73.86 13.71
C VAL A 204 -25.98 -73.27 12.28
N LYS A 205 -27.16 -73.05 11.68
CA LYS A 205 -27.31 -72.36 10.39
C LYS A 205 -26.76 -70.93 10.44
N ASP A 206 -27.14 -70.16 11.46
CA ASP A 206 -26.71 -68.76 11.61
C ASP A 206 -25.19 -68.65 11.81
N THR A 207 -24.58 -69.61 12.52
CA THR A 207 -23.13 -69.66 12.70
C THR A 207 -22.42 -69.97 11.39
N ALA A 208 -22.88 -70.98 10.62
CA ALA A 208 -22.31 -71.29 9.31
C ALA A 208 -22.44 -70.13 8.31
N MET A 209 -23.57 -69.39 8.34
CA MET A 209 -23.75 -68.20 7.51
C MET A 209 -22.80 -67.06 7.91
N ARG A 210 -22.60 -66.82 9.21
CA ARG A 210 -21.64 -65.81 9.70
C ARG A 210 -20.21 -66.15 9.31
N THR A 211 -19.82 -67.42 9.41
CA THR A 211 -18.48 -67.89 9.01
C THR A 211 -18.24 -67.70 7.51
N GLU A 212 -19.20 -68.09 6.65
CA GLU A 212 -19.07 -67.86 5.20
C GLU A 212 -18.98 -66.37 4.87
N LYS A 213 -19.80 -65.53 5.52
CA LYS A 213 -19.74 -64.08 5.37
C LYS A 213 -18.38 -63.50 5.82
N ALA A 214 -17.83 -63.98 6.93
CA ALA A 214 -16.51 -63.56 7.42
C ALA A 214 -15.39 -63.97 6.46
N SER A 215 -15.42 -65.20 5.93
CA SER A 215 -14.43 -65.66 4.94
C SER A 215 -14.51 -64.89 3.62
N ARG A 216 -15.72 -64.53 3.15
CA ARG A 216 -15.87 -63.64 1.99
C ARG A 216 -15.26 -62.27 2.25
N GLU A 217 -15.51 -61.71 3.42
CA GLU A 217 -15.02 -60.38 3.78
C GLU A 217 -13.50 -60.36 3.91
N LYS A 218 -12.89 -61.40 4.50
CA LYS A 218 -11.43 -61.59 4.54
C LYS A 218 -10.81 -61.52 3.15
N LEU A 219 -11.35 -62.26 2.17
CA LEU A 219 -10.86 -62.21 0.78
C LEU A 219 -11.08 -60.85 0.11
N ARG A 220 -12.18 -60.16 0.41
CA ARG A 220 -12.43 -58.80 -0.08
C ARG A 220 -11.39 -57.81 0.45
N LEU A 221 -11.02 -57.92 1.73
CA LEU A 221 -9.98 -57.10 2.36
C LEU A 221 -8.58 -57.40 1.81
N LEU A 222 -8.33 -58.65 1.42
CA LEU A 222 -7.10 -59.06 0.70
C LEU A 222 -7.11 -58.67 -0.79
N GLY A 223 -8.06 -57.84 -1.23
CA GLY A 223 -8.06 -57.20 -2.55
C GLY A 223 -8.79 -57.95 -3.66
N LEU A 224 -9.52 -59.04 -3.36
CA LEU A 224 -10.30 -59.74 -4.38
C LEU A 224 -11.63 -59.02 -4.64
N SER A 225 -11.97 -58.90 -5.93
CA SER A 225 -13.28 -58.38 -6.34
C SER A 225 -14.42 -59.37 -6.04
N LYS A 226 -15.65 -58.86 -5.95
CA LYS A 226 -16.86 -59.69 -5.75
C LYS A 226 -17.01 -60.78 -6.81
N THR A 227 -16.61 -60.50 -8.05
CA THR A 227 -16.66 -61.43 -9.18
C THR A 227 -15.59 -62.52 -9.05
N GLN A 228 -14.36 -62.18 -8.63
CA GLN A 228 -13.33 -63.17 -8.31
C GLN A 228 -13.76 -64.11 -7.18
N ILE A 229 -14.34 -63.58 -6.11
CA ILE A 229 -14.85 -64.38 -4.98
C ILE A 229 -15.97 -65.32 -5.45
N ALA A 230 -16.94 -64.84 -6.23
CA ALA A 230 -18.01 -65.67 -6.77
C ALA A 230 -17.48 -66.80 -7.68
N ASN A 231 -16.44 -66.52 -8.48
CA ASN A 231 -15.79 -67.52 -9.32
C ASN A 231 -15.05 -68.59 -8.51
N ILE A 232 -14.43 -68.24 -7.38
CA ILE A 232 -13.81 -69.21 -6.46
C ILE A 232 -14.87 -70.16 -5.90
N ILE A 233 -16.00 -69.60 -5.44
CA ILE A 233 -17.13 -70.38 -4.91
C ILE A 233 -17.67 -71.34 -5.99
N LYS A 234 -17.88 -70.84 -7.22
CA LYS A 234 -18.39 -71.65 -8.34
C LYS A 234 -17.44 -72.78 -8.75
N LYS A 235 -16.12 -72.53 -8.74
CA LYS A 235 -15.11 -73.54 -9.11
C LYS A 235 -14.86 -74.57 -8.00
N GLY A 236 -15.07 -74.21 -6.74
CA GLY A 236 -14.88 -75.10 -5.59
C GLY A 236 -13.43 -75.54 -5.33
N LYS A 237 -12.45 -74.92 -5.99
CA LYS A 237 -11.00 -75.19 -5.86
C LYS A 237 -10.23 -73.87 -5.69
N ALA A 238 -9.28 -73.85 -4.75
CA ALA A 238 -8.43 -72.69 -4.52
C ALA A 238 -7.43 -72.51 -5.67
N ALA A 239 -7.25 -71.27 -6.13
CA ALA A 239 -6.27 -70.91 -7.16
C ALA A 239 -4.96 -70.48 -6.52
N GLN A 240 -3.85 -71.04 -7.01
CA GLN A 240 -2.50 -70.66 -6.59
C GLN A 240 -2.11 -69.24 -7.02
N HIS A 241 -2.63 -68.79 -8.17
CA HIS A 241 -2.31 -67.50 -8.76
C HIS A 241 -3.55 -66.61 -8.78
N MET A 242 -3.37 -65.35 -8.42
CA MET A 242 -4.41 -64.32 -8.48
C MET A 242 -4.04 -63.25 -9.48
N THR A 243 -4.98 -62.86 -10.33
CA THR A 243 -4.79 -61.74 -11.25
C THR A 243 -5.15 -60.43 -10.57
N LEU A 244 -4.21 -59.49 -10.58
CA LEU A 244 -4.40 -58.11 -10.20
C LEU A 244 -4.95 -57.33 -11.39
N TYR A 245 -6.05 -56.61 -11.18
CA TYR A 245 -6.72 -55.83 -12.20
C TYR A 245 -6.51 -54.33 -12.00
N SER A 246 -6.56 -53.55 -13.08
CA SER A 246 -6.47 -52.09 -12.97
C SER A 246 -7.74 -51.48 -12.37
N PRO A 247 -7.66 -50.63 -11.32
CA PRO A 247 -8.82 -49.96 -10.74
C PRO A 247 -9.33 -48.79 -11.60
N MET A 248 -8.50 -48.27 -12.51
CA MET A 248 -8.81 -47.13 -13.37
C MET A 248 -8.27 -47.32 -14.80
N SER A 249 -8.77 -46.52 -15.73
CA SER A 249 -8.20 -46.43 -17.08
C SER A 249 -7.12 -45.33 -17.11
N GLY A 250 -6.07 -45.52 -17.90
CA GLY A 250 -4.98 -44.55 -18.03
C GLY A 250 -3.74 -45.14 -18.69
N ILE A 251 -2.60 -44.49 -18.49
CA ILE A 251 -1.29 -44.93 -19.01
C ILE A 251 -0.39 -45.31 -17.83
N VAL A 252 0.33 -46.41 -17.94
CA VAL A 252 1.31 -46.84 -16.93
C VAL A 252 2.53 -45.94 -16.98
N ILE A 253 2.71 -45.08 -15.98
CA ILE A 253 3.83 -44.13 -15.91
C ILE A 253 5.02 -44.68 -15.13
N LYS A 254 4.78 -45.60 -14.19
CA LYS A 254 5.83 -46.29 -13.44
C LYS A 254 5.48 -47.78 -13.29
N LYS A 255 6.51 -48.62 -13.42
CA LYS A 255 6.49 -50.05 -13.13
C LYS A 255 7.58 -50.31 -12.09
N ASN A 256 7.19 -50.58 -10.85
CA ASN A 256 8.12 -50.65 -9.71
C ASN A 256 8.56 -52.09 -9.39
N VAL A 257 8.02 -53.09 -10.09
CA VAL A 257 8.34 -54.50 -9.88
C VAL A 257 8.69 -55.20 -11.18
N VAL A 258 9.42 -56.31 -11.06
CA VAL A 258 9.74 -57.22 -12.16
C VAL A 258 9.25 -58.63 -11.82
N GLU A 259 9.10 -59.48 -12.83
CA GLU A 259 8.74 -60.88 -12.63
C GLU A 259 9.77 -61.60 -11.74
N GLY A 260 9.29 -62.51 -10.89
CA GLY A 260 10.07 -63.27 -9.92
C GLY A 260 10.25 -62.60 -8.55
N VAL A 261 9.97 -61.30 -8.42
CA VAL A 261 10.17 -60.57 -7.15
C VAL A 261 9.04 -60.86 -6.15
N TYR A 262 9.41 -60.96 -4.87
CA TYR A 262 8.47 -61.05 -3.76
C TYR A 262 8.06 -59.64 -3.29
N VAL A 263 6.76 -59.39 -3.23
CA VAL A 263 6.18 -58.12 -2.76
C VAL A 263 5.51 -58.31 -1.40
N LYS A 264 5.48 -57.24 -0.60
CA LYS A 264 4.74 -57.20 0.67
C LYS A 264 3.43 -56.44 0.46
N THR A 265 2.48 -56.62 1.36
CA THR A 265 1.25 -55.79 1.38
C THR A 265 1.63 -54.30 1.42
N GLY A 266 1.02 -53.50 0.55
CA GLY A 266 1.31 -52.08 0.37
C GLY A 266 2.44 -51.76 -0.60
N THR A 267 3.24 -52.74 -1.07
CA THR A 267 4.28 -52.48 -2.07
C THR A 267 3.66 -51.94 -3.37
N PRO A 268 4.11 -50.79 -3.89
CA PRO A 268 3.59 -50.23 -5.13
C PRO A 268 4.07 -51.09 -6.31
N ILE A 269 3.15 -51.50 -7.17
CA ILE A 269 3.40 -52.34 -8.35
C ILE A 269 3.43 -51.45 -9.60
N TYR A 270 2.36 -50.70 -9.82
CA TYR A 270 2.21 -49.78 -10.96
C TYR A 270 1.75 -48.40 -10.49
N THR A 271 2.14 -47.37 -11.23
CA THR A 271 1.49 -46.06 -11.17
C THR A 271 0.86 -45.77 -12.52
N ILE A 272 -0.43 -45.44 -12.51
CA ILE A 272 -1.25 -45.15 -13.69
C ILE A 272 -1.67 -43.68 -13.62
N ALA A 273 -1.55 -42.97 -14.74
CA ALA A 273 -2.06 -41.61 -14.87
C ALA A 273 -3.12 -41.54 -15.96
N ASP A 274 -4.25 -40.89 -15.67
CA ASP A 274 -5.21 -40.48 -16.70
C ASP A 274 -4.76 -39.14 -17.31
N LEU A 275 -4.25 -39.20 -18.55
CA LEU A 275 -3.74 -38.03 -19.30
C LEU A 275 -4.82 -37.27 -20.08
N SER A 276 -6.10 -37.58 -19.90
CA SER A 276 -7.21 -36.84 -20.57
C SER A 276 -7.26 -35.36 -20.20
N ARG A 277 -6.75 -35.03 -19.01
CA ARG A 277 -6.42 -33.68 -18.55
C ARG A 277 -4.99 -33.68 -18.03
N VAL A 278 -4.32 -32.56 -18.26
CA VAL A 278 -2.96 -32.33 -17.78
C VAL A 278 -2.90 -30.98 -17.10
N TRP A 279 -1.94 -30.83 -16.21
CA TRP A 279 -1.60 -29.52 -15.68
C TRP A 279 -0.49 -28.93 -16.51
N VAL A 280 -0.54 -27.61 -16.69
CA VAL A 280 0.59 -26.85 -17.21
C VAL A 280 1.09 -25.98 -16.08
N ILE A 281 2.30 -26.27 -15.61
CA ILE A 281 2.94 -25.53 -14.54
C ILE A 281 3.79 -24.45 -15.18
N LEU A 282 3.34 -23.21 -15.05
CA LEU A 282 4.03 -22.01 -15.48
C LEU A 282 4.78 -21.39 -14.33
N GLU A 283 5.88 -20.71 -14.63
CA GLU A 283 6.60 -19.86 -13.70
C GLU A 283 6.41 -18.40 -14.12
N ALA A 284 5.87 -17.61 -13.20
CA ALA A 284 5.71 -16.16 -13.36
C ALA A 284 6.65 -15.44 -12.40
N TYR A 285 7.21 -14.30 -12.83
CA TYR A 285 7.99 -13.45 -11.93
C TYR A 285 7.08 -12.78 -10.90
N GLU A 286 7.64 -12.48 -9.73
CA GLU A 286 6.92 -11.76 -8.66
C GLU A 286 6.32 -10.42 -9.16
N SER A 287 7.02 -9.72 -10.07
CA SER A 287 6.55 -8.48 -10.69
C SER A 287 5.28 -8.64 -11.52
N ASP A 288 5.01 -9.84 -12.03
CA ASP A 288 3.92 -10.11 -12.95
C ASP A 288 2.67 -10.65 -12.24
N LEU A 289 2.81 -11.06 -10.97
CA LEU A 289 1.72 -11.58 -10.15
C LEU A 289 0.49 -10.67 -10.09
N PRO A 290 0.60 -9.32 -10.00
CA PRO A 290 -0.58 -8.44 -9.98
C PRO A 290 -1.47 -8.58 -11.23
N TRP A 291 -0.90 -9.05 -12.34
CA TRP A 291 -1.58 -9.21 -13.62
C TRP A 291 -2.21 -10.60 -13.78
N ILE A 292 -1.96 -11.54 -12.86
CA ILE A 292 -2.45 -12.92 -12.96
C ILE A 292 -3.48 -13.18 -11.87
N LYS A 293 -4.68 -13.57 -12.28
CA LYS A 293 -5.80 -13.85 -11.37
C LYS A 293 -6.26 -15.29 -11.48
N MET A 294 -6.78 -15.84 -10.38
CA MET A 294 -7.46 -17.13 -10.39
C MET A 294 -8.61 -17.12 -11.40
N GLY A 295 -8.73 -18.20 -12.16
CA GLY A 295 -9.75 -18.37 -13.20
C GLY A 295 -9.45 -17.70 -14.53
N MET A 296 -8.35 -16.94 -14.65
CA MET A 296 -7.90 -16.34 -15.91
C MET A 296 -7.58 -17.41 -16.96
N LEU A 297 -7.90 -17.12 -18.22
CA LEU A 297 -7.53 -17.95 -19.37
C LEU A 297 -6.15 -17.50 -19.87
N VAL A 298 -5.25 -18.46 -20.06
CA VAL A 298 -3.88 -18.22 -20.50
C VAL A 298 -3.61 -19.05 -21.74
N ASN A 299 -3.17 -18.37 -22.80
CA ASN A 299 -2.75 -19.01 -24.03
C ASN A 299 -1.30 -19.45 -23.92
N PHE A 300 -1.01 -20.65 -24.41
CA PHE A 300 0.34 -21.18 -24.44
C PHE A 300 0.60 -21.99 -25.71
N THR A 301 1.88 -22.11 -26.03
CA THR A 301 2.38 -22.86 -27.17
C THR A 301 3.40 -23.89 -26.67
N THR A 302 3.61 -24.93 -27.48
CA THR A 302 4.62 -25.96 -27.22
C THR A 302 5.53 -26.05 -28.43
N GLU A 303 6.83 -26.24 -28.22
CA GLU A 303 7.77 -26.42 -29.33
C GLU A 303 7.48 -27.71 -30.13
N ALA A 304 6.87 -28.71 -29.48
CA ALA A 304 6.45 -29.96 -30.13
C ALA A 304 5.34 -29.76 -31.18
N TYR A 305 4.58 -28.66 -31.11
CA TYR A 305 3.53 -28.34 -32.08
C TYR A 305 3.59 -26.86 -32.49
N PRO A 306 4.55 -26.46 -33.34
CA PRO A 306 4.69 -25.09 -33.80
C PRO A 306 3.40 -24.58 -34.45
N GLY A 307 3.04 -23.32 -34.19
CA GLY A 307 1.85 -22.68 -34.74
C GLY A 307 0.50 -23.08 -34.12
N LYS A 308 0.47 -24.06 -33.20
CA LYS A 308 -0.74 -24.41 -32.44
C LYS A 308 -0.73 -23.72 -31.08
N SER A 309 -1.75 -22.91 -30.83
CA SER A 309 -2.03 -22.35 -29.51
C SER A 309 -2.98 -23.29 -28.74
N PHE A 310 -2.71 -23.45 -27.46
CA PHE A 310 -3.52 -24.15 -26.49
C PHE A 310 -3.95 -23.16 -25.43
N GLU A 311 -5.09 -23.41 -24.82
CA GLU A 311 -5.67 -22.55 -23.80
C GLU A 311 -5.83 -23.34 -22.50
N GLY A 312 -5.44 -22.72 -21.38
CA GLY A 312 -5.56 -23.29 -20.06
C GLY A 312 -6.12 -22.28 -19.06
N LYS A 313 -6.87 -22.78 -18.08
CA LYS A 313 -7.45 -21.94 -17.02
C LYS A 313 -6.58 -21.97 -15.77
N VAL A 314 -6.26 -20.82 -15.20
CA VAL A 314 -5.54 -20.71 -13.92
C VAL A 314 -6.43 -21.29 -12.81
N VAL A 315 -6.00 -22.41 -12.24
CA VAL A 315 -6.72 -23.12 -11.16
C VAL A 315 -6.01 -23.04 -9.81
N TYR A 316 -4.73 -22.67 -9.80
CA TYR A 316 -3.94 -22.56 -8.59
C TYR A 316 -2.73 -21.65 -8.80
N ILE A 317 -2.45 -20.80 -7.82
CA ILE A 317 -1.26 -19.95 -7.73
C ILE A 317 -0.56 -20.34 -6.42
N ASP A 318 0.72 -20.71 -6.49
CA ASP A 318 1.46 -21.17 -5.31
C ASP A 318 1.59 -20.02 -4.28
N PRO A 319 1.30 -20.25 -2.99
CA PRO A 319 1.42 -19.20 -1.97
C PRO A 319 2.88 -18.92 -1.57
N VAL A 320 3.84 -19.70 -2.10
CA VAL A 320 5.26 -19.61 -1.77
C VAL A 320 6.05 -19.24 -3.04
N VAL A 321 6.90 -18.22 -2.92
CA VAL A 321 7.86 -17.84 -3.96
C VAL A 321 9.06 -18.76 -3.91
N ASN A 322 9.53 -19.23 -5.07
CA ASN A 322 10.80 -19.95 -5.14
C ASN A 322 11.97 -18.96 -4.97
N GLU A 323 12.68 -19.05 -3.85
CA GLU A 323 13.77 -18.12 -3.51
C GLU A 323 14.92 -18.10 -4.51
N LYS A 324 15.17 -19.23 -5.20
CA LYS A 324 16.27 -19.36 -6.17
C LYS A 324 15.96 -18.69 -7.50
N THR A 325 14.72 -18.82 -7.98
CA THR A 325 14.31 -18.30 -9.29
C THR A 325 13.54 -16.98 -9.18
N ARG A 326 13.12 -16.59 -7.96
CA ARG A 326 12.19 -15.47 -7.70
C ARG A 326 10.91 -15.57 -8.54
N THR A 327 10.45 -16.80 -8.77
CA THR A 327 9.23 -17.10 -9.52
C THR A 327 8.18 -17.75 -8.63
N ILE A 328 6.92 -17.57 -9.02
CA ILE A 328 5.75 -18.21 -8.43
C ILE A 328 5.21 -19.21 -9.44
N ARG A 329 4.88 -20.41 -8.98
CA ARG A 329 4.32 -21.46 -9.83
C ARG A 329 2.82 -21.25 -9.99
N ILE A 330 2.36 -21.31 -11.23
CA ILE A 330 0.96 -21.13 -11.60
C ILE A 330 0.53 -22.37 -12.36
N ARG A 331 -0.55 -23.02 -11.89
CA ARG A 331 -1.07 -24.23 -12.50
C ARG A 331 -2.26 -23.88 -13.38
N LEU A 332 -2.16 -24.26 -14.64
CA LEU A 332 -3.27 -24.24 -15.58
C LEU A 332 -3.86 -25.63 -15.71
N GLU A 333 -5.18 -25.74 -15.66
CA GLU A 333 -5.89 -26.95 -16.06
C GLU A 333 -6.13 -26.91 -17.58
N VAL A 334 -5.70 -27.97 -18.29
CA VAL A 334 -5.82 -28.06 -19.74
C VAL A 334 -6.46 -29.38 -20.18
N PRO A 335 -7.55 -29.34 -20.97
CA PRO A 335 -8.09 -30.53 -21.64
C PRO A 335 -7.13 -31.06 -22.72
N ASN A 336 -6.74 -32.34 -22.63
CA ASN A 336 -5.74 -32.94 -23.51
C ASN A 336 -6.37 -33.81 -24.60
N LYS A 337 -7.15 -33.18 -25.51
CA LYS A 337 -7.83 -33.89 -26.61
C LYS A 337 -6.81 -34.57 -27.54
N GLY A 338 -6.93 -35.89 -27.68
CA GLY A 338 -6.03 -36.69 -28.51
C GLY A 338 -4.64 -36.93 -27.93
N LEU A 339 -4.44 -36.72 -26.62
CA LEU A 339 -3.18 -37.00 -25.91
C LEU A 339 -1.95 -36.31 -26.52
N LYS A 340 -2.16 -35.11 -27.09
CA LYS A 340 -1.10 -34.35 -27.77
C LYS A 340 -0.09 -33.79 -26.78
N LEU A 341 -0.57 -33.26 -25.66
CA LEU A 341 0.26 -32.71 -24.60
C LEU A 341 0.78 -33.86 -23.73
N LYS A 342 2.09 -34.06 -23.76
CA LYS A 342 2.76 -35.09 -22.96
C LYS A 342 3.45 -34.43 -21.76
N PRO A 343 3.33 -34.99 -20.56
CA PRO A 343 4.08 -34.52 -19.40
C PRO A 343 5.58 -34.44 -19.69
N GLY A 344 6.22 -33.38 -19.21
CA GLY A 344 7.61 -33.02 -19.50
C GLY A 344 7.81 -32.11 -20.72
N MET A 345 6.79 -31.87 -21.55
CA MET A 345 6.90 -30.90 -22.65
C MET A 345 7.08 -29.48 -22.13
N PHE A 346 8.02 -28.73 -22.72
CA PHE A 346 8.18 -27.31 -22.46
C PHE A 346 7.04 -26.51 -23.08
N VAL A 347 6.56 -25.53 -22.33
CA VAL A 347 5.54 -24.59 -22.77
C VAL A 347 6.04 -23.16 -22.68
N ARG A 348 5.59 -22.33 -23.61
CA ARG A 348 5.70 -20.87 -23.54
C ARG A 348 4.30 -20.30 -23.52
N ALA A 349 3.95 -19.64 -22.43
CA ALA A 349 2.67 -19.02 -22.24
C ALA A 349 2.77 -17.52 -22.37
N VAL A 350 1.73 -16.94 -22.95
CA VAL A 350 1.54 -15.51 -23.06
C VAL A 350 0.17 -15.21 -22.50
N SER A 351 0.14 -14.50 -21.37
CA SER A 351 -1.11 -13.94 -20.84
C SER A 351 -1.22 -12.51 -21.34
N GLN A 352 -2.37 -12.17 -21.92
CA GLN A 352 -2.75 -10.80 -22.22
C GLN A 352 -3.93 -10.45 -21.32
N VAL A 353 -3.72 -9.49 -20.41
CA VAL A 353 -4.83 -8.93 -19.64
C VAL A 353 -5.66 -8.06 -20.59
N ASP A 354 -6.95 -8.38 -20.69
CA ASP A 354 -7.86 -7.85 -21.72
C ASP A 354 -7.96 -6.32 -21.76
N LYS A 355 -8.14 -5.78 -22.97
CA LYS A 355 -8.13 -4.36 -23.36
C LYS A 355 -9.25 -3.48 -22.77
N ASN A 356 -10.08 -4.02 -21.90
CA ASN A 356 -11.18 -3.32 -21.22
C ASN A 356 -10.77 -2.76 -19.84
N ALA A 357 -9.48 -2.77 -19.50
CA ALA A 357 -9.00 -1.96 -18.38
C ALA A 357 -9.27 -0.48 -18.69
N GLU A 358 -10.03 0.18 -17.82
CA GLU A 358 -10.23 1.63 -17.85
C GLU A 358 -8.92 2.34 -18.18
N THR A 359 -8.97 3.39 -19.01
CA THR A 359 -7.79 4.18 -19.36
C THR A 359 -7.10 4.65 -18.07
N GLN A 360 -5.90 4.15 -17.80
CA GLN A 360 -5.15 4.48 -16.58
C GLN A 360 -4.12 5.56 -16.88
N LEU A 361 -3.88 6.44 -15.91
CA LEU A 361 -2.82 7.43 -16.00
C LEU A 361 -1.48 6.70 -15.96
N VAL A 362 -0.61 6.96 -16.95
CA VAL A 362 0.68 6.29 -17.06
C VAL A 362 1.83 7.27 -17.23
N ILE A 363 3.01 6.83 -16.81
CA ILE A 363 4.28 7.50 -17.08
C ILE A 363 5.32 6.51 -17.60
N PRO A 364 6.28 6.94 -18.44
CA PRO A 364 7.38 6.08 -18.86
C PRO A 364 8.17 5.52 -17.68
N ALA A 365 8.63 4.27 -17.78
CA ALA A 365 9.36 3.60 -16.71
C ALA A 365 10.69 4.26 -16.34
N SER A 366 11.22 5.14 -17.20
CA SER A 366 12.44 5.92 -16.93
C SER A 366 12.19 7.20 -16.12
N ALA A 367 10.94 7.62 -15.95
CA ALA A 367 10.60 8.86 -15.25
C ALA A 367 10.70 8.77 -13.72
N PRO A 368 10.12 7.75 -13.05
CA PRO A 368 10.18 7.68 -11.59
C PRO A 368 11.55 7.22 -11.09
N LEU A 369 12.05 7.94 -10.08
CA LEU A 369 13.17 7.55 -9.25
C LEU A 369 12.65 6.77 -8.04
N ILE A 370 12.91 5.46 -7.98
CA ILE A 370 12.33 4.55 -6.99
C ILE A 370 13.35 4.30 -5.86
N THR A 371 12.96 4.57 -4.60
CA THR A 371 13.73 4.19 -3.41
C THR A 371 12.92 3.35 -2.45
N GLY A 372 13.19 2.04 -2.48
CA GLY A 372 12.45 1.07 -1.68
C GLY A 372 10.96 1.13 -2.03
N LYS A 373 10.17 1.78 -1.18
CA LYS A 373 8.71 1.91 -1.32
C LYS A 373 8.24 3.23 -1.95
N ARG A 374 9.13 4.23 -2.06
CA ARG A 374 8.79 5.58 -2.51
C ARG A 374 9.17 5.78 -3.97
N ALA A 375 8.43 6.60 -4.67
CA ALA A 375 8.71 6.99 -6.04
C ALA A 375 8.65 8.52 -6.16
N VAL A 376 9.75 9.12 -6.61
CA VAL A 376 9.84 10.56 -6.85
C VAL A 376 9.93 10.80 -8.35
N VAL A 377 9.11 11.72 -8.86
CA VAL A 377 9.15 12.19 -10.24
C VAL A 377 9.42 13.67 -10.26
N TYR A 378 9.99 14.17 -11.35
CA TYR A 378 10.19 15.59 -11.59
C TYR A 378 9.27 16.03 -12.71
N ILE A 379 8.50 17.08 -12.49
CA ILE A 379 7.62 17.68 -13.49
C ILE A 379 8.15 19.04 -13.90
N ALA A 380 8.03 19.39 -15.17
CA ALA A 380 8.26 20.75 -15.63
C ALA A 380 7.06 21.62 -15.21
N VAL A 381 7.33 22.77 -14.62
CA VAL A 381 6.29 23.71 -14.19
C VAL A 381 5.72 24.42 -15.41
N ASP A 382 4.39 24.37 -15.56
CA ASP A 382 3.72 24.99 -16.70
C ASP A 382 3.95 26.51 -16.73
N GLY A 383 4.14 27.06 -17.93
CA GLY A 383 4.47 28.47 -18.15
C GLY A 383 5.85 28.94 -17.66
N LYS A 384 6.66 28.08 -17.01
CA LYS A 384 8.00 28.44 -16.47
C LYS A 384 9.10 27.56 -17.06
N GLU A 385 9.76 28.04 -18.12
CA GLU A 385 10.78 27.24 -18.80
C GLU A 385 12.01 26.99 -17.91
N GLY A 386 12.34 25.71 -17.72
CA GLY A 386 13.51 25.28 -16.96
C GLY A 386 13.33 25.24 -15.45
N VAL A 387 12.11 25.45 -14.96
CA VAL A 387 11.73 25.20 -13.59
C VAL A 387 11.13 23.80 -13.46
N TYR A 388 11.66 23.01 -12.53
CA TYR A 388 11.20 21.65 -12.26
C TYR A 388 10.78 21.49 -10.80
N GLU A 389 9.68 20.79 -10.58
CA GLU A 389 9.16 20.44 -9.27
C GLU A 389 9.28 18.93 -9.04
N GLY A 390 9.95 18.53 -7.96
CA GLY A 390 9.94 17.15 -7.48
C GLY A 390 8.62 16.83 -6.76
N ARG A 391 8.02 15.69 -7.09
CA ARG A 391 6.80 15.21 -6.45
C ARG A 391 6.92 13.74 -6.10
N GLU A 392 6.56 13.40 -4.87
CA GLU A 392 6.43 12.01 -4.47
C GLU A 392 5.05 11.49 -4.91
N ILE A 393 5.02 10.33 -5.55
CA ILE A 393 3.81 9.79 -6.19
C ILE A 393 3.57 8.34 -5.78
N VAL A 394 2.31 7.92 -5.87
CA VAL A 394 1.93 6.53 -5.64
C VAL A 394 1.86 5.80 -6.97
N LEU A 395 2.82 4.91 -7.20
CA LEU A 395 2.84 4.05 -8.38
C LEU A 395 1.94 2.82 -8.19
N GLY A 396 1.33 2.41 -9.30
CA GLY A 396 0.70 1.12 -9.49
C GLY A 396 1.66 0.09 -10.08
N PRO A 397 1.15 -1.06 -10.53
CA PRO A 397 1.97 -2.10 -11.13
C PRO A 397 2.65 -1.60 -12.42
N LYS A 398 3.86 -2.10 -12.66
CA LYS A 398 4.57 -1.85 -13.92
C LYS A 398 3.84 -2.54 -15.07
N ALA A 399 3.74 -1.85 -16.18
CA ALA A 399 3.06 -2.33 -17.37
C ALA A 399 3.87 -2.06 -18.63
N GLY A 400 4.66 -3.05 -19.04
CA GLY A 400 5.62 -2.90 -20.13
C GLY A 400 6.62 -1.78 -19.84
N ASP A 401 6.71 -0.81 -20.74
CA ASP A 401 7.62 0.35 -20.62
C ASP A 401 7.04 1.51 -19.80
N TYR A 402 5.91 1.30 -19.12
CA TYR A 402 5.21 2.32 -18.35
C TYR A 402 4.94 1.85 -16.92
N TYR A 403 4.77 2.81 -15.99
CA TYR A 403 4.12 2.57 -14.71
C TYR A 403 2.72 3.18 -14.73
N VAL A 404 1.77 2.45 -14.15
CA VAL A 404 0.48 3.02 -13.76
C VAL A 404 0.72 4.01 -12.62
N VAL A 405 0.07 5.16 -12.66
CA VAL A 405 0.08 6.15 -11.58
C VAL A 405 -1.26 6.07 -10.86
N LYS A 406 -1.23 5.70 -9.57
CA LYS A 406 -2.43 5.68 -8.72
C LYS A 406 -2.77 7.07 -8.22
N TYR A 407 -1.76 7.85 -7.82
CA TYR A 407 -1.94 9.20 -7.32
C TYR A 407 -0.66 10.04 -7.45
N GLY A 408 -0.83 11.36 -7.50
CA GLY A 408 0.26 12.33 -7.47
C GLY A 408 0.57 12.98 -8.82
N LEU A 409 -0.04 12.57 -9.93
CA LEU A 409 0.07 13.27 -11.21
C LEU A 409 -1.29 13.50 -11.84
N VAL A 410 -1.33 14.46 -12.76
CA VAL A 410 -2.51 14.81 -13.57
C VAL A 410 -2.16 14.65 -15.05
N ALA A 411 -3.15 14.30 -15.86
CA ALA A 411 -2.97 14.22 -17.31
C ALA A 411 -2.61 15.61 -17.89
N GLY A 412 -1.66 15.64 -18.81
CA GLY A 412 -1.13 16.87 -19.42
C GLY A 412 0.15 17.39 -18.78
N GLU A 413 0.48 17.01 -17.55
CA GLU A 413 1.75 17.39 -16.92
C GLU A 413 2.95 16.83 -17.72
N GLN A 414 4.08 17.53 -17.72
CA GLN A 414 5.31 17.07 -18.38
C GLN A 414 6.28 16.46 -17.37
N VAL A 415 6.44 15.15 -17.40
CA VAL A 415 7.35 14.42 -16.50
C VAL A 415 8.73 14.23 -17.12
N VAL A 416 9.78 14.44 -16.34
CA VAL A 416 11.18 14.25 -16.76
C VAL A 416 11.49 12.76 -16.86
N THR A 417 11.88 12.32 -18.07
CA THR A 417 12.23 10.94 -18.43
C THR A 417 13.73 10.69 -18.52
N LYS A 418 14.53 11.74 -18.75
CA LYS A 418 16.00 11.72 -18.78
C LYS A 418 16.53 12.90 -17.98
N GLY A 419 17.62 12.70 -17.25
CA GLY A 419 18.23 13.74 -16.41
C GLY A 419 17.57 13.92 -15.03
N ASN A 420 16.52 13.16 -14.70
CA ASN A 420 15.85 13.15 -13.39
C ASN A 420 16.81 12.94 -12.22
N PHE A 421 17.75 11.99 -12.31
CA PHE A 421 18.76 11.77 -11.26
C PHE A 421 19.69 12.97 -11.06
N LYS A 422 20.02 13.71 -12.14
CA LYS A 422 20.86 14.92 -12.04
C LYS A 422 20.10 16.06 -11.34
N ILE A 423 18.81 16.21 -11.65
CA ILE A 423 17.92 17.17 -10.97
C ILE A 423 17.83 16.84 -9.47
N ASP A 424 17.61 15.56 -9.13
CA ASP A 424 17.56 15.09 -7.74
C ASP A 424 18.87 15.34 -6.99
N SER A 425 20.00 15.02 -7.63
CA SER A 425 21.34 15.25 -7.08
C SER A 425 21.58 16.74 -6.82
N ALA A 426 21.15 17.62 -7.74
CA ALA A 426 21.28 19.06 -7.58
C ALA A 426 20.44 19.58 -6.39
N LEU A 427 19.20 19.09 -6.23
CA LEU A 427 18.36 19.40 -5.06
C LEU A 427 19.00 18.94 -3.75
N GLN A 428 19.59 17.74 -3.75
CA GLN A 428 20.29 17.20 -2.58
C GLN A 428 21.50 18.06 -2.19
N ILE A 429 22.30 18.55 -3.16
CA ILE A 429 23.47 19.40 -2.92
C ILE A 429 23.07 20.72 -2.26
N ILE A 430 21.91 21.29 -2.64
CA ILE A 430 21.39 22.53 -2.03
C ILE A 430 20.50 22.28 -0.80
N ALA A 431 20.53 21.06 -0.25
CA ALA A 431 19.78 20.62 0.93
C ALA A 431 18.26 20.81 0.84
N LYS A 432 17.70 20.77 -0.37
CA LYS A 432 16.25 20.65 -0.57
C LYS A 432 15.80 19.20 -0.43
N PRO A 433 14.51 18.94 -0.18
CA PRO A 433 14.01 17.58 -0.10
C PRO A 433 14.29 16.85 -1.41
N SER A 434 14.93 15.69 -1.29
CA SER A 434 15.36 14.83 -2.40
C SER A 434 14.98 13.39 -2.11
N MET A 435 15.16 12.51 -3.09
CA MET A 435 14.93 11.07 -2.94
C MET A 435 15.69 10.47 -1.73
N MET A 436 16.96 10.84 -1.55
CA MET A 436 17.80 10.33 -0.45
C MET A 436 17.61 11.07 0.87
N ASN A 437 17.29 12.36 0.83
CA ASN A 437 17.05 13.15 2.04
C ASN A 437 15.72 13.90 1.94
N PRO A 438 14.58 13.23 2.25
CA PRO A 438 13.24 13.82 2.12
C PRO A 438 12.93 14.89 3.19
N GLU A 439 13.76 15.02 4.22
CA GLU A 439 13.48 15.88 5.38
C GLU A 439 14.23 17.21 5.36
N SER A 440 15.23 17.38 4.49
CA SER A 440 16.19 18.50 4.55
C SER A 440 15.56 19.90 4.43
N GLY A 441 14.44 20.04 3.72
CA GLY A 441 13.80 21.34 3.47
C GLY A 441 12.70 21.75 4.46
N VAL A 442 12.16 20.82 5.27
CA VAL A 442 11.10 21.17 6.24
C VAL A 442 11.71 21.58 7.57
N LYS A 443 12.82 20.94 7.98
CA LYS A 443 13.53 21.29 9.23
C LYS A 443 14.14 22.69 9.20
N THR A 444 14.62 23.14 8.04
CA THR A 444 15.19 24.49 7.85
C THR A 444 14.14 25.58 7.94
N VAL A 445 12.90 25.30 7.49
CA VAL A 445 11.78 26.25 7.54
C VAL A 445 11.13 26.31 8.91
N VAL A 446 10.97 25.16 9.60
CA VAL A 446 10.32 25.08 10.92
C VAL A 446 11.25 25.52 12.08
N HIS A 447 12.57 25.49 11.90
CA HIS A 447 13.55 25.86 12.93
C HIS A 447 14.46 27.05 12.55
N GLY A 448 14.13 27.80 11.49
CA GLY A 448 14.78 29.08 11.21
C GLY A 448 14.51 30.08 12.34
N TYR A 449 15.57 30.69 12.87
CA TYR A 449 15.61 31.70 13.94
C TYR A 449 14.27 32.10 14.60
N GLY A 450 13.88 31.34 15.63
CA GLY A 450 13.17 31.87 16.80
C GLY A 450 11.67 32.17 16.69
N GLU A 451 11.05 32.13 15.51
CA GLU A 451 9.62 32.39 15.37
C GLU A 451 8.89 31.10 14.96
N THR A 452 8.13 30.52 15.89
CA THR A 452 6.97 29.71 15.50
C THR A 452 6.12 30.57 14.56
N PRO A 453 5.51 30.02 13.48
CA PRO A 453 4.65 30.81 12.62
C PRO A 453 3.64 31.49 13.52
N ALA A 454 3.69 32.82 13.61
CA ALA A 454 2.86 33.55 14.55
C ALA A 454 1.42 33.10 14.34
N ALA A 455 0.83 32.48 15.37
CA ALA A 455 -0.51 31.90 15.36
C ALA A 455 -1.61 32.92 14.93
N HIS A 456 -1.24 34.18 14.76
CA HIS A 456 -2.05 35.30 14.31
C HIS A 456 -2.12 35.50 12.78
N THR A 457 -1.54 34.62 11.96
CA THR A 457 -1.50 34.79 10.47
C THR A 457 -2.14 33.68 9.65
N LEU A 458 -2.68 32.62 10.27
CA LEU A 458 -3.34 31.52 9.55
C LEU A 458 -4.83 31.83 9.30
N PRO A 459 -5.37 31.54 8.10
CA PRO A 459 -6.79 31.71 7.82
C PRO A 459 -7.66 30.88 8.79
N PRO A 460 -8.74 31.43 9.40
CA PRO A 460 -9.50 30.70 10.40
C PRO A 460 -10.18 29.42 9.86
N MET A 461 -10.58 29.40 8.59
CA MET A 461 -11.08 28.20 7.90
C MET A 461 -10.01 27.10 7.85
N PHE A 462 -8.77 27.46 7.53
CA PHE A 462 -7.66 26.53 7.46
C PHE A 462 -7.39 25.90 8.84
N VAL A 463 -7.36 26.72 9.90
CA VAL A 463 -7.22 26.27 11.29
C VAL A 463 -8.32 25.26 11.65
N SER A 464 -9.59 25.58 11.35
CA SER A 464 -10.71 24.69 11.68
C SER A 464 -10.61 23.32 10.98
N LYS A 465 -10.27 23.30 9.69
CA LYS A 465 -10.09 22.03 8.96
C LYS A 465 -8.88 21.23 9.45
N LEU A 466 -7.79 21.87 9.91
CA LEU A 466 -6.68 21.16 10.53
C LEU A 466 -7.07 20.47 11.84
N VAL A 467 -7.91 21.12 12.67
CA VAL A 467 -8.43 20.50 13.90
C VAL A 467 -9.28 19.25 13.58
N TYR A 468 -10.13 19.31 12.55
CA TYR A 468 -10.87 18.12 12.11
C TYR A 468 -9.97 17.02 11.57
N LEU A 469 -8.98 17.40 10.75
CA LEU A 469 -8.00 16.46 10.22
C LEU A 469 -7.29 15.70 11.35
N LYS A 470 -7.01 16.36 12.47
CA LYS A 470 -6.46 15.73 13.68
C LYS A 470 -7.42 14.74 14.34
N GLN A 471 -8.70 15.07 14.41
CA GLN A 471 -9.71 14.15 14.96
C GLN A 471 -9.82 12.88 14.10
N ASP A 472 -9.84 13.03 12.77
CA ASP A 472 -9.86 11.89 11.85
C ASP A 472 -8.57 11.07 11.93
N PHE A 473 -7.42 11.74 12.03
CA PHE A 473 -6.14 11.09 12.25
C PHE A 473 -6.15 10.25 13.54
N ASN A 474 -6.64 10.79 14.66
CA ASN A 474 -6.71 10.04 15.92
C ASN A 474 -7.61 8.80 15.81
N LYS A 475 -8.80 8.94 15.19
CA LYS A 475 -9.71 7.80 14.92
C LYS A 475 -9.05 6.75 14.03
N LEU A 476 -8.35 7.19 12.99
CA LEU A 476 -7.60 6.33 12.08
C LEU A 476 -6.50 5.56 12.83
N MET A 477 -5.71 6.23 13.67
CA MET A 477 -4.65 5.59 14.45
C MET A 477 -5.23 4.53 15.40
N GLU A 478 -6.29 4.85 16.14
CA GLU A 478 -6.97 3.92 17.06
C GLU A 478 -7.42 2.65 16.33
N LYS A 479 -8.07 2.79 15.17
CA LYS A 479 -8.55 1.64 14.39
C LYS A 479 -7.42 0.86 13.73
N ALA A 480 -6.38 1.54 13.25
CA ALA A 480 -5.22 0.87 12.67
C ALA A 480 -4.43 0.06 13.70
N GLU A 481 -4.32 0.55 14.94
CA GLU A 481 -3.67 -0.15 16.05
C GLU A 481 -4.44 -1.41 16.48
N SER A 482 -5.78 -1.40 16.40
CA SER A 482 -6.60 -2.58 16.67
C SER A 482 -6.44 -3.70 15.62
N GLY A 483 -5.78 -3.42 14.49
CA GLY A 483 -5.53 -4.39 13.42
C GLY A 483 -6.72 -4.65 12.49
N ASN A 484 -7.79 -3.86 12.60
CA ASN A 484 -8.95 -3.96 11.72
C ASN A 484 -8.65 -3.34 10.34
N VAL A 485 -8.31 -4.19 9.37
CA VAL A 485 -7.91 -3.77 8.02
C VAL A 485 -9.05 -3.07 7.26
N GLU A 486 -10.28 -3.59 7.32
CA GLU A 486 -11.40 -3.04 6.53
C GLU A 486 -11.84 -1.66 7.01
N GLU A 487 -11.98 -1.47 8.32
CA GLU A 487 -12.30 -0.16 8.90
C GLU A 487 -11.17 0.85 8.62
N SER A 488 -9.91 0.43 8.78
CA SER A 488 -8.75 1.28 8.51
C SER A 488 -8.73 1.77 7.06
N ARG A 489 -9.04 0.90 6.09
CA ARG A 489 -9.11 1.29 4.66
C ARG A 489 -10.13 2.39 4.41
N THR A 490 -11.30 2.27 5.04
CA THR A 490 -12.38 3.26 4.91
C THR A 490 -11.97 4.58 5.54
N LEU A 491 -11.34 4.54 6.71
CA LEU A 491 -10.83 5.74 7.39
C LEU A 491 -9.69 6.41 6.62
N TYR A 492 -8.78 5.64 6.02
CA TYR A 492 -7.75 6.21 5.13
C TYR A 492 -8.37 6.89 3.90
N SER A 493 -9.44 6.34 3.32
CA SER A 493 -10.16 7.01 2.23
C SER A 493 -10.77 8.33 2.68
N LYS A 494 -11.47 8.35 3.83
CA LYS A 494 -12.03 9.58 4.41
C LYS A 494 -10.94 10.61 4.74
N PHE A 495 -9.81 10.15 5.29
CA PHE A 495 -8.66 11.00 5.59
C PHE A 495 -8.06 11.62 4.32
N PHE A 496 -7.95 10.86 3.23
CA PHE A 496 -7.51 11.37 1.93
C PHE A 496 -8.42 12.48 1.39
N ASP A 497 -9.74 12.25 1.42
CA ASP A 497 -10.73 13.22 0.95
C ASP A 497 -10.65 14.51 1.78
N ASN A 498 -10.54 14.37 3.11
CA ASN A 498 -10.45 15.51 4.01
C ASN A 498 -9.18 16.34 3.80
N ILE A 499 -8.03 15.73 3.50
CA ILE A 499 -6.80 16.46 3.14
C ILE A 499 -7.02 17.31 1.89
N LYS A 500 -7.71 16.76 0.88
CA LYS A 500 -7.96 17.44 -0.39
C LYS A 500 -8.95 18.59 -0.30
N GLU A 501 -9.88 18.53 0.65
CA GLU A 501 -10.87 19.58 0.89
C GLU A 501 -10.31 20.80 1.65
N ILE A 502 -9.06 20.73 2.15
CA ILE A 502 -8.43 21.87 2.84
C ILE A 502 -7.90 22.87 1.81
N ASN A 503 -8.58 24.01 1.71
CA ASN A 503 -8.14 25.12 0.88
C ASN A 503 -6.93 25.82 1.51
N SER A 504 -5.80 25.84 0.79
CA SER A 504 -4.54 26.46 1.22
C SER A 504 -4.21 27.76 0.49
N SER A 505 -5.09 28.28 -0.37
CA SER A 505 -4.84 29.50 -1.15
C SER A 505 -4.57 30.74 -0.30
N GLY A 506 -5.07 30.76 0.95
CA GLY A 506 -4.81 31.85 1.90
C GLY A 506 -3.45 31.78 2.61
N LEU A 507 -2.68 30.69 2.45
CA LEU A 507 -1.36 30.56 3.06
C LEU A 507 -0.31 31.32 2.24
N LYS A 508 0.58 32.04 2.92
CA LYS A 508 1.67 32.80 2.30
C LYS A 508 3.04 32.30 2.74
N GLY A 509 4.02 32.47 1.87
CA GLY A 509 5.42 32.15 2.13
C GLY A 509 5.62 30.70 2.58
N ASP A 510 6.41 30.53 3.63
CA ASP A 510 6.87 29.24 4.16
C ASP A 510 5.72 28.29 4.57
N SER A 511 4.62 28.82 5.12
CA SER A 511 3.46 28.00 5.51
C SER A 511 2.81 27.31 4.31
N SER A 512 2.76 27.99 3.15
CA SER A 512 2.21 27.40 1.92
C SER A 512 3.10 26.27 1.40
N LEU A 513 4.42 26.48 1.43
CA LEU A 513 5.41 25.50 1.00
C LEU A 513 5.40 24.24 1.88
N VAL A 514 5.33 24.42 3.20
CA VAL A 514 5.28 23.31 4.17
C VAL A 514 3.96 22.54 4.05
N TRP A 515 2.83 23.23 3.91
CA TRP A 515 1.54 22.58 3.67
C TRP A 515 1.56 21.72 2.41
N LYS A 516 2.06 22.26 1.28
CA LYS A 516 2.12 21.55 0.00
C LYS A 516 2.96 20.26 0.10
N GLU A 517 4.09 20.29 0.80
CA GLU A 517 4.94 19.11 0.98
C GLU A 517 4.28 18.06 1.89
N LEU A 518 3.79 18.46 3.08
CA LEU A 518 3.27 17.50 4.05
C LEU A 518 1.89 16.94 3.66
N SER A 519 1.03 17.75 3.04
CA SER A 519 -0.25 17.28 2.51
C SER A 519 -0.06 16.28 1.36
N MET A 520 0.95 16.48 0.49
CA MET A 520 1.32 15.51 -0.55
C MET A 520 1.72 14.15 0.06
N LEU A 521 2.60 14.17 1.07
CA LEU A 521 3.07 12.96 1.74
C LEU A 521 1.92 12.22 2.45
N LEU A 522 1.09 12.95 3.20
CA LEU A 522 -0.08 12.37 3.88
C LEU A 522 -1.12 11.83 2.88
N ALA A 523 -1.33 12.50 1.76
CA ALA A 523 -2.22 12.02 0.71
C ALA A 523 -1.70 10.73 0.06
N ASN A 524 -0.38 10.63 -0.16
CA ASN A 524 0.25 9.40 -0.63
C ASN A 524 0.06 8.25 0.36
N ASP A 525 0.29 8.50 1.65
CA ASP A 525 0.08 7.53 2.72
C ASP A 525 -1.37 7.05 2.78
N ALA A 526 -2.32 7.98 2.64
CA ALA A 526 -3.75 7.69 2.67
C ALA A 526 -4.18 6.82 1.47
N VAL A 527 -3.68 7.10 0.26
CA VAL A 527 -3.91 6.25 -0.92
C VAL A 527 -3.32 4.85 -0.70
N LEU A 528 -2.10 4.76 -0.15
CA LEU A 528 -1.49 3.47 0.18
C LEU A 528 -2.29 2.70 1.24
N GLY A 529 -2.76 3.39 2.28
CA GLY A 529 -3.54 2.83 3.38
C GLY A 529 -4.93 2.33 2.94
N SER A 530 -5.60 3.07 2.05
CA SER A 530 -6.90 2.67 1.48
C SER A 530 -6.83 1.37 0.66
N GLY A 531 -5.65 1.04 0.12
CA GLY A 531 -5.40 -0.13 -0.72
C GLY A 531 -4.77 -1.33 0.00
N VAL A 532 -4.59 -1.27 1.32
CA VAL A 532 -3.88 -2.31 2.07
C VAL A 532 -4.68 -3.62 2.17
N GLN A 533 -4.01 -4.76 2.08
CA GLN A 533 -4.66 -6.09 2.14
C GLN A 533 -4.27 -6.91 3.38
N ASP A 534 -3.19 -6.54 4.08
CA ASP A 534 -2.65 -7.29 5.20
C ASP A 534 -2.26 -6.39 6.38
N GLY A 535 -2.27 -6.95 7.58
CA GLY A 535 -2.02 -6.21 8.82
C GLY A 535 -0.57 -5.76 9.00
N LEU A 536 0.43 -6.46 8.42
CA LEU A 536 1.83 -6.06 8.53
C LEU A 536 2.09 -4.80 7.70
N ARG A 537 1.55 -4.75 6.49
CA ARG A 537 1.62 -3.58 5.63
C ARG A 537 0.86 -2.40 6.23
N LEU A 538 -0.30 -2.64 6.84
CA LEU A 538 -1.06 -1.61 7.55
C LEU A 538 -0.20 -0.93 8.63
N LYS A 539 0.45 -1.72 9.50
CA LYS A 539 1.36 -1.18 10.54
C LYS A 539 2.48 -0.32 9.97
N SER A 540 3.09 -0.75 8.87
CA SER A 540 4.16 0.02 8.21
C SER A 540 3.65 1.36 7.68
N ILE A 541 2.46 1.41 7.07
CA ILE A 541 1.88 2.64 6.53
C ILE A 541 1.45 3.58 7.65
N THR A 542 0.82 3.03 8.70
CA THR A 542 0.39 3.80 9.88
C THR A 542 1.57 4.46 10.58
N ALA A 543 2.72 3.79 10.70
CA ALA A 543 3.92 4.38 11.28
C ALA A 543 4.47 5.56 10.44
N GLU A 544 4.44 5.45 9.10
CA GLU A 544 4.87 6.50 8.19
C GLU A 544 3.91 7.70 8.21
N THR A 545 2.59 7.41 8.16
CA THR A 545 1.52 8.41 8.30
C THR A 545 1.65 9.19 9.60
N SER A 546 1.89 8.49 10.72
CA SER A 546 2.07 9.11 12.03
C SER A 546 3.27 10.07 12.05
N LYS A 547 4.39 9.67 11.44
CA LYS A 547 5.59 10.53 11.32
C LYS A 547 5.32 11.78 10.48
N HIS A 548 4.62 11.65 9.34
CA HIS A 548 4.25 12.79 8.51
C HIS A 548 3.26 13.72 9.23
N PHE A 549 2.29 13.15 9.95
CA PHE A 549 1.31 13.93 10.70
C PHE A 549 1.95 14.66 11.89
N MET A 550 2.89 14.03 12.60
CA MET A 550 3.66 14.71 13.66
C MET A 550 4.42 15.93 13.15
N ARG A 551 4.99 15.86 11.94
CA ARG A 551 5.66 17.01 11.31
C ARG A 551 4.67 18.11 10.96
N LEU A 552 3.47 17.75 10.50
CA LEU A 552 2.40 18.70 10.25
C LEU A 552 1.92 19.36 11.55
N ASP A 553 1.76 18.57 12.61
CA ASP A 553 1.39 19.04 13.95
C ASP A 553 2.41 20.03 14.50
N MET A 554 3.72 19.76 14.34
CA MET A 554 4.79 20.67 14.74
C MET A 554 4.83 21.95 13.90
N ALA A 555 4.56 21.87 12.59
CA ALA A 555 4.63 23.02 11.70
C ALA A 555 3.47 24.01 11.90
N PHE A 556 2.29 23.53 12.31
CA PHE A 556 1.09 24.35 12.46
C PHE A 556 0.53 24.39 13.90
N ASP A 557 1.23 23.79 14.86
CA ASP A 557 0.81 23.62 16.26
C ASP A 557 -0.65 23.11 16.41
N ILE A 558 -1.00 22.09 15.62
CA ILE A 558 -2.37 21.59 15.53
C ILE A 558 -2.83 21.02 16.90
N SER A 559 -1.91 20.50 17.71
CA SER A 559 -2.14 20.12 19.11
C SER A 559 -2.65 21.27 19.97
N ALA A 560 -2.00 22.43 19.94
CA ALA A 560 -2.47 23.58 20.72
C ALA A 560 -3.79 24.11 20.16
N LEU A 561 -3.92 24.21 18.83
CA LEU A 561 -5.15 24.64 18.17
C LEU A 561 -6.34 23.75 18.52
N ALA A 562 -6.15 22.43 18.53
CA ALA A 562 -7.17 21.47 18.92
C ALA A 562 -7.53 21.55 20.41
N LYS A 563 -6.57 21.88 21.30
CA LYS A 563 -6.87 22.13 22.73
C LYS A 563 -7.64 23.43 22.93
N GLN A 564 -7.33 24.48 22.16
CA GLN A 564 -8.07 25.75 22.20
C GLN A 564 -9.49 25.58 21.66
N ALA A 565 -9.64 24.92 20.50
CA ALA A 565 -10.96 24.56 19.94
C ALA A 565 -11.73 23.56 20.82
N GLY A 566 -11.00 22.70 21.56
CA GLY A 566 -11.53 21.72 22.51
C GLY A 566 -11.88 22.28 23.89
N THR A 567 -11.95 23.60 24.06
CA THR A 567 -12.63 24.22 25.24
C THR A 567 -14.15 24.07 25.17
N THR A 568 -14.65 23.03 24.49
CA THR A 568 -16.03 22.57 24.59
C THR A 568 -16.25 21.98 25.96
N VAL A 569 -17.23 22.49 26.69
CA VAL A 569 -17.63 21.86 27.95
C VAL A 569 -18.32 20.53 27.63
N GLU A 570 -18.01 19.48 28.36
CA GLU A 570 -18.61 18.15 28.14
C GLU A 570 -20.14 18.22 28.34
N THR A 571 -20.88 17.84 27.30
CA THR A 571 -22.36 17.88 27.27
C THR A 571 -22.96 16.52 26.88
N PRO A 572 -24.12 16.15 27.45
CA PRO A 572 -24.82 14.91 27.09
C PRO A 572 -25.27 14.86 25.62
N ASP A 573 -25.21 13.69 24.98
CA ASP A 573 -25.61 13.53 23.57
C ASP A 573 -27.09 13.84 23.31
N VAL A 574 -27.95 13.65 24.32
CA VAL A 574 -29.37 14.04 24.26
C VAL A 574 -29.50 15.54 24.04
N PHE A 575 -28.72 16.35 24.77
CA PHE A 575 -28.69 17.80 24.64
C PHE A 575 -28.17 18.21 23.25
N LYS A 576 -27.06 17.63 22.78
CA LYS A 576 -26.50 17.90 21.44
C LYS A 576 -27.48 17.58 20.32
N THR A 577 -28.28 16.54 20.48
CA THR A 577 -29.33 16.13 19.52
C THR A 577 -30.50 17.11 19.53
N GLN A 578 -30.92 17.58 20.70
CA GLN A 578 -31.96 18.62 20.82
C GLN A 578 -31.48 19.96 20.22
N LEU A 579 -30.24 20.36 20.49
CA LEU A 579 -29.62 21.53 19.88
C LEU A 579 -29.51 21.38 18.34
N GLY A 580 -29.26 20.17 17.84
CA GLY A 580 -29.35 19.80 16.42
C GLY A 580 -30.67 20.18 15.75
N LYS A 581 -31.78 19.96 16.45
CA LYS A 581 -33.12 20.32 15.95
C LYS A 581 -33.34 21.84 15.93
N VAL A 582 -32.88 22.54 16.96
CA VAL A 582 -32.92 24.01 17.01
C VAL A 582 -32.11 24.60 15.86
N TYR A 583 -30.90 24.07 15.62
CA TYR A 583 -30.07 24.48 14.49
C TYR A 583 -30.74 24.24 13.13
N SER A 584 -31.48 23.15 12.97
CA SER A 584 -32.23 22.88 11.74
C SER A 584 -33.28 23.96 11.45
N SER A 585 -34.02 24.39 12.48
CA SER A 585 -34.97 25.51 12.38
C SER A 585 -34.27 26.85 12.15
N TYR A 586 -33.11 27.08 12.77
CA TYR A 586 -32.27 28.24 12.53
C TYR A 586 -31.75 28.30 11.08
N SER A 587 -31.29 27.18 10.52
CA SER A 587 -30.82 27.10 9.13
C SER A 587 -31.96 27.42 8.15
N ALA A 588 -33.15 26.87 8.39
CA ALA A 588 -34.33 27.19 7.59
C ALA A 588 -34.75 28.66 7.72
N PHE A 589 -34.51 29.27 8.89
CA PHE A 589 -34.74 30.70 9.13
C PHE A 589 -33.77 31.58 8.33
N THR A 590 -32.47 31.28 8.36
CA THR A 590 -31.46 32.04 7.61
C THR A 590 -31.63 31.86 6.09
N GLU A 591 -32.00 30.67 5.63
CA GLU A 591 -32.36 30.42 4.22
C GLU A 591 -33.56 31.25 3.77
N ALA A 592 -34.61 31.35 4.60
CA ALA A 592 -35.78 32.17 4.29
C ALA A 592 -35.43 33.67 4.21
N LEU A 593 -34.53 34.16 5.06
CA LEU A 593 -34.03 35.53 5.01
C LEU A 593 -33.14 35.82 3.79
N ALA A 594 -32.42 34.82 3.31
CA ALA A 594 -31.57 34.94 2.13
C ALA A 594 -32.39 35.13 0.83
N VAL A 595 -33.63 34.65 0.78
CA VAL A 595 -34.55 34.82 -0.36
C VAL A 595 -35.66 35.83 -0.09
N ASP A 596 -35.42 36.78 0.82
CA ASP A 596 -36.35 37.86 1.18
C ASP A 596 -37.77 37.40 1.64
N ASN A 597 -37.89 36.15 2.14
CA ASN A 597 -39.17 35.57 2.54
C ASN A 597 -39.52 35.86 4.01
N LEU A 598 -40.19 37.00 4.24
CA LEU A 598 -40.61 37.45 5.58
C LEU A 598 -41.49 36.43 6.32
N GLN A 599 -42.53 35.91 5.67
CA GLN A 599 -43.47 34.98 6.32
C GLN A 599 -42.78 33.64 6.66
N GLY A 600 -41.92 33.15 5.77
CA GLY A 600 -41.10 31.97 6.00
C GLY A 600 -40.17 32.16 7.19
N ALA A 601 -39.47 33.29 7.25
CA ALA A 601 -38.56 33.63 8.34
C ALA A 601 -39.29 33.69 9.70
N GLN A 602 -40.40 34.43 9.79
CA GLN A 602 -41.18 34.52 11.03
C GLN A 602 -41.73 33.16 11.48
N LYS A 603 -42.17 32.33 10.54
CA LYS A 603 -42.64 30.96 10.82
C LYS A 603 -41.52 30.08 11.39
N GLN A 604 -40.33 30.10 10.79
CA GLN A 604 -39.19 29.30 11.25
C GLN A 604 -38.66 29.80 12.59
N ALA A 605 -38.64 31.10 12.84
CA ALA A 605 -38.30 31.66 14.15
C ALA A 605 -39.29 31.21 15.24
N ALA A 606 -40.59 31.13 14.92
CA ALA A 606 -41.59 30.60 15.85
C ALA A 606 -41.39 29.10 16.13
N PHE A 607 -41.08 28.29 15.12
CA PHE A 607 -40.76 26.88 15.33
C PHE A 607 -39.48 26.69 16.16
N MET A 608 -38.46 27.47 15.89
CA MET A 608 -37.22 27.47 16.67
C MET A 608 -37.49 27.81 18.15
N ALA A 609 -38.37 28.79 18.43
CA ALA A 609 -38.78 29.12 19.80
C ALA A 609 -39.46 27.94 20.52
N GLU A 610 -40.26 27.14 19.81
CA GLU A 610 -40.90 25.94 20.38
C GLU A 610 -39.91 24.78 20.58
N GLU A 611 -38.92 24.61 19.69
CA GLU A 611 -37.86 23.62 19.88
C GLU A 611 -36.92 23.98 21.04
N LEU A 612 -36.63 25.27 21.24
CA LEU A 612 -35.81 25.74 22.37
C LEU A 612 -36.42 25.40 23.73
N LYS A 613 -37.74 25.47 23.87
CA LYS A 613 -38.46 25.08 25.11
C LYS A 613 -38.34 23.59 25.44
N LYS A 614 -38.04 22.75 24.45
CA LYS A 614 -37.92 21.30 24.60
C LYS A 614 -36.52 20.85 24.99
N ILE A 615 -35.54 21.75 25.02
CA ILE A 615 -34.17 21.43 25.41
C ILE A 615 -34.14 21.10 26.89
N ASP A 616 -33.71 19.87 27.21
CA ASP A 616 -33.43 19.47 28.58
C ASP A 616 -31.99 19.87 28.93
N HIS A 617 -31.87 20.93 29.73
CA HIS A 617 -30.60 21.46 30.19
C HIS A 617 -30.32 21.16 31.67
N ALA A 618 -31.10 20.28 32.31
CA ALA A 618 -30.92 19.91 33.72
C ALA A 618 -29.70 19.00 33.94
N ALA A 619 -29.32 18.24 32.91
CA ALA A 619 -28.17 17.34 32.92
C ALA A 619 -26.83 18.02 32.54
N LEU A 620 -26.82 19.35 32.34
CA LEU A 620 -25.60 20.09 32.05
C LEU A 620 -24.76 20.31 33.32
N SER A 621 -23.43 20.29 33.17
CA SER A 621 -22.50 20.71 34.23
C SER A 621 -22.68 22.20 34.56
N VAL A 622 -22.16 22.65 35.71
CA VAL A 622 -22.28 24.06 36.15
C VAL A 622 -21.71 25.03 35.10
N ASP A 623 -20.57 24.69 34.50
CA ASP A 623 -19.94 25.51 33.47
C ASP A 623 -20.72 25.47 32.14
N ALA A 624 -21.19 24.29 31.72
CA ALA A 624 -22.00 24.14 30.51
C ALA A 624 -23.34 24.88 30.64
N HIS A 625 -23.95 24.82 31.82
CA HIS A 625 -25.19 25.51 32.12
C HIS A 625 -25.02 27.03 32.06
N LYS A 626 -23.91 27.57 32.59
CA LYS A 626 -23.61 29.01 32.51
C LYS A 626 -23.44 29.49 31.07
N VAL A 627 -22.71 28.72 30.24
CA VAL A 627 -22.56 29.00 28.81
C VAL A 627 -23.92 28.94 28.11
N TRP A 628 -24.70 27.89 28.37
CA TRP A 628 -26.04 27.73 27.80
C TRP A 628 -26.97 28.89 28.15
N MET A 629 -27.01 29.33 29.41
CA MET A 629 -27.88 30.43 29.82
C MET A 629 -27.52 31.77 29.17
N ASN A 630 -26.23 32.02 28.96
CA ASN A 630 -25.77 33.21 28.23
C ASN A 630 -26.15 33.15 26.75
N ALA A 631 -25.92 32.00 26.10
CA ALA A 631 -26.31 31.78 24.71
C ALA A 631 -27.83 31.86 24.52
N LEU A 632 -28.59 31.22 25.41
CA LEU A 632 -30.05 31.20 25.42
C LEU A 632 -30.64 32.61 25.58
N LYS A 633 -30.01 33.46 26.41
CA LYS A 633 -30.41 34.87 26.52
C LYS A 633 -30.33 35.57 25.16
N ASN A 634 -29.19 35.50 24.48
CA ASN A 634 -29.00 36.14 23.17
C ASN A 634 -29.95 35.56 22.10
N ILE A 635 -30.18 34.25 22.13
CA ILE A 635 -31.14 33.57 21.24
C ILE A 635 -32.56 34.11 21.48
N ASN A 636 -33.00 34.21 22.73
CA ASN A 636 -34.32 34.73 23.07
C ASN A 636 -34.47 36.21 22.74
N ASP A 637 -33.45 37.03 23.01
CA ASP A 637 -33.43 38.46 22.66
C ASP A 637 -33.62 38.64 21.13
N GLY A 638 -32.97 37.80 20.32
CA GLY A 638 -33.16 37.78 18.86
C GLY A 638 -34.54 37.31 18.41
N ILE A 639 -35.07 36.23 19.00
CA ILE A 639 -36.43 35.72 18.71
C ILE A 639 -37.50 36.76 19.03
N ASP A 640 -37.38 37.44 20.17
CA ASP A 640 -38.34 38.46 20.58
C ASP A 640 -38.27 39.69 19.68
N ALA A 641 -37.07 40.10 19.24
CA ALA A 641 -36.89 41.14 18.23
C ALA A 641 -37.55 40.75 16.89
N ILE A 642 -37.39 39.50 16.45
CA ILE A 642 -38.02 38.98 15.23
C ILE A 642 -39.55 38.96 15.35
N ARG A 643 -40.09 38.59 16.52
CA ARG A 643 -41.55 38.54 16.76
C ARG A 643 -42.19 39.93 16.75
N GLY A 644 -41.46 40.95 17.21
CA GLY A 644 -41.93 42.34 17.22
C GLY A 644 -41.79 43.08 15.88
N ALA A 645 -41.04 42.52 14.93
CA ALA A 645 -40.76 43.16 13.63
C ALA A 645 -41.96 43.09 12.67
N LYS A 646 -42.22 44.21 11.98
CA LYS A 646 -43.30 44.33 10.98
C LYS A 646 -42.83 44.15 9.54
N ASP A 647 -41.52 44.25 9.31
CA ASP A 647 -40.88 44.19 8.00
C ASP A 647 -39.61 43.32 8.07
N ILE A 648 -39.04 43.03 6.89
CA ILE A 648 -37.86 42.16 6.79
C ILE A 648 -36.60 42.80 7.39
N VAL A 649 -36.52 44.13 7.39
CA VAL A 649 -35.40 44.87 7.99
C VAL A 649 -35.40 44.66 9.50
N GLY A 650 -36.57 44.75 10.16
CA GLY A 650 -36.70 44.44 11.58
C GLY A 650 -36.37 42.99 11.92
N VAL A 651 -36.76 42.03 11.08
CA VAL A 651 -36.41 40.61 11.28
C VAL A 651 -34.90 40.39 11.15
N ARG A 652 -34.23 41.07 10.21
CA ARG A 652 -32.77 41.02 10.03
C ARG A 652 -32.01 41.63 11.20
N ALA A 653 -32.55 42.66 11.84
CA ALA A 653 -31.94 43.21 13.05
C ALA A 653 -31.94 42.18 14.20
N GLY A 654 -33.00 41.37 14.32
CA GLY A 654 -33.06 40.29 15.31
C GLY A 654 -32.19 39.07 15.00
N LEU A 655 -31.68 38.94 13.77
CA LEU A 655 -30.77 37.86 13.38
C LEU A 655 -29.42 37.95 14.09
N GLU A 656 -28.86 39.16 14.29
CA GLU A 656 -27.53 39.33 14.89
C GLU A 656 -27.39 38.70 16.29
N PRO A 657 -28.17 39.08 17.31
CA PRO A 657 -28.08 38.47 18.63
C PRO A 657 -28.41 36.96 18.59
N LEU A 658 -29.35 36.56 17.73
CA LEU A 658 -29.70 35.16 17.54
C LEU A 658 -28.50 34.35 17.02
N SER A 659 -27.83 34.84 15.98
CA SER A 659 -26.66 34.20 15.38
C SER A 659 -25.49 34.13 16.35
N TYR A 660 -25.24 35.19 17.15
CA TYR A 660 -24.22 35.14 18.21
C TYR A 660 -24.53 34.09 19.26
N GLY A 661 -25.79 34.01 19.74
CA GLY A 661 -26.19 33.01 20.72
C GLY A 661 -26.11 31.57 20.18
N MET A 662 -26.54 31.35 18.94
CA MET A 662 -26.42 30.05 18.28
C MET A 662 -24.96 29.63 18.06
N THR A 663 -24.11 30.58 17.65
CA THR A 663 -22.67 30.35 17.49
C THR A 663 -22.04 29.95 18.82
N ASP A 664 -22.29 30.70 19.89
CA ASP A 664 -21.72 30.43 21.22
C ASP A 664 -22.16 29.07 21.76
N ALA A 665 -23.44 28.72 21.58
CA ALA A 665 -23.98 27.42 21.96
C ALA A 665 -23.30 26.28 21.17
N ILE A 666 -23.21 26.39 19.85
CA ILE A 666 -22.64 25.33 19.01
C ILE A 666 -21.14 25.18 19.23
N GLU A 667 -20.41 26.30 19.32
CA GLU A 667 -18.97 26.33 19.52
C GLU A 667 -18.56 25.75 20.88
N LYS A 668 -19.26 26.10 21.96
CA LYS A 668 -18.84 25.72 23.33
C LYS A 668 -19.54 24.48 23.89
N LEU A 669 -20.73 24.14 23.40
CA LEU A 669 -21.52 23.00 23.91
C LEU A 669 -21.62 21.85 22.91
N GLY A 670 -21.30 22.07 21.64
CA GLY A 670 -21.31 21.06 20.59
C GLY A 670 -22.71 20.65 20.12
N ILE A 671 -22.78 20.03 18.95
CA ILE A 671 -24.03 19.65 18.28
C ILE A 671 -23.91 18.30 17.57
N ASN A 672 -25.03 17.57 17.49
CA ASN A 672 -25.19 16.39 16.62
C ASN A 672 -26.07 16.80 15.43
N SER A 673 -25.46 16.93 14.26
CA SER A 673 -26.11 17.38 13.02
C SER A 673 -25.64 16.49 11.87
N THR A 674 -26.56 16.17 10.95
CA THR A 674 -26.27 15.41 9.72
C THR A 674 -25.56 16.26 8.66
N GLN A 675 -25.64 17.59 8.79
CA GLN A 675 -24.96 18.55 7.93
C GLN A 675 -23.85 19.28 8.69
N PRO A 676 -22.74 19.65 8.02
CA PRO A 676 -21.70 20.47 8.62
C PRO A 676 -22.26 21.86 9.02
N VAL A 677 -21.52 22.57 9.87
CA VAL A 677 -21.90 23.92 10.32
C VAL A 677 -20.73 24.86 10.05
N TYR A 678 -20.98 25.89 9.26
CA TYR A 678 -20.03 26.92 8.90
C TYR A 678 -20.45 28.26 9.49
N GLU A 679 -19.51 29.00 10.07
CA GLU A 679 -19.67 30.40 10.46
C GLU A 679 -19.26 31.30 9.29
N ILE A 680 -20.14 32.21 8.91
CA ILE A 680 -19.92 33.17 7.83
C ILE A 680 -19.97 34.58 8.42
N PHE A 681 -19.12 35.46 7.92
CA PHE A 681 -19.06 36.87 8.30
C PHE A 681 -19.41 37.77 7.12
N CYS A 682 -20.24 38.79 7.38
CA CYS A 682 -20.56 39.84 6.43
C CYS A 682 -19.99 41.16 6.96
N PRO A 683 -18.92 41.71 6.34
CA PRO A 683 -18.27 42.93 6.82
C PRO A 683 -19.15 44.18 6.66
N MET A 684 -20.12 44.18 5.74
CA MET A 684 -20.99 45.34 5.45
C MET A 684 -22.24 45.41 6.33
N ALA A 685 -22.51 44.39 7.16
CA ALA A 685 -23.70 44.38 7.99
C ALA A 685 -23.64 45.50 9.04
N PHE A 686 -24.80 46.10 9.33
CA PHE A 686 -24.99 47.16 10.34
C PHE A 686 -23.98 48.32 10.23
N ASP A 687 -23.92 48.96 9.06
CA ASP A 687 -23.04 50.11 8.78
C ASP A 687 -21.55 49.78 8.99
N PHE A 688 -21.09 48.69 8.38
CA PHE A 688 -19.70 48.20 8.46
C PHE A 688 -19.24 47.76 9.86
N LYS A 689 -20.16 47.54 10.81
CA LYS A 689 -19.84 46.89 12.08
C LYS A 689 -19.54 45.40 11.91
N GLY A 690 -20.12 44.80 10.87
CA GLY A 690 -19.98 43.40 10.54
C GLY A 690 -20.88 42.51 11.39
N ALA A 691 -21.31 41.37 10.84
CA ALA A 691 -22.15 40.42 11.55
C ALA A 691 -21.91 38.99 11.07
N LYS A 692 -22.16 38.02 11.96
CA LYS A 692 -21.92 36.60 11.72
C LYS A 692 -23.22 35.81 11.66
N TRP A 693 -23.27 34.77 10.85
CA TRP A 693 -24.34 33.78 10.86
C TRP A 693 -23.80 32.38 10.60
N LEU A 694 -24.68 31.37 10.65
CA LEU A 694 -24.30 29.98 10.44
C LEU A 694 -25.05 29.40 9.23
N GLN A 695 -24.40 28.49 8.49
CA GLN A 695 -25.04 27.71 7.42
C GLN A 695 -24.48 26.29 7.31
N SER A 696 -25.13 25.48 6.48
CA SER A 696 -24.82 24.05 6.29
C SER A 696 -23.88 23.68 5.14
N ASP A 697 -23.41 24.65 4.34
CA ASP A 697 -22.44 24.43 3.25
C ASP A 697 -21.49 25.64 3.09
N GLU A 698 -20.63 25.64 2.06
CA GLU A 698 -19.69 26.75 1.80
C GLU A 698 -20.25 27.80 0.81
N ASN A 699 -21.44 27.57 0.23
CA ASN A 699 -22.06 28.50 -0.72
C ASN A 699 -22.76 29.63 0.04
N VAL A 700 -22.07 30.77 0.17
CA VAL A 700 -22.56 31.92 0.94
C VAL A 700 -23.95 32.35 0.45
N ARG A 701 -24.91 32.34 1.38
CA ARG A 701 -26.26 32.89 1.23
C ARG A 701 -26.47 33.91 2.33
N ASN A 702 -26.39 35.20 2.01
CA ASN A 702 -26.39 36.30 2.95
C ASN A 702 -27.80 36.64 3.45
N PRO A 703 -28.13 36.34 4.72
CA PRO A 703 -29.46 36.60 5.28
C PRO A 703 -29.68 38.08 5.65
N TYR A 704 -28.61 38.89 5.79
CA TYR A 704 -28.69 40.31 6.13
C TYR A 704 -29.06 41.19 4.94
N PHE A 705 -28.70 40.78 3.73
CA PHE A 705 -28.96 41.54 2.50
C PHE A 705 -29.91 40.84 1.52
N GLY A 706 -30.16 39.53 1.69
CA GLY A 706 -31.13 38.81 0.86
C GLY A 706 -30.72 38.70 -0.60
N GLU A 707 -31.69 38.80 -1.50
CA GLU A 707 -31.45 38.70 -2.95
C GLU A 707 -30.55 39.83 -3.47
N ALA A 708 -30.54 40.99 -2.79
CA ALA A 708 -29.73 42.14 -3.21
C ALA A 708 -28.22 41.86 -3.19
N MET A 709 -27.74 41.04 -2.26
CA MET A 709 -26.32 40.67 -2.15
C MET A 709 -26.16 39.21 -1.66
N LEU A 710 -26.87 38.29 -2.31
CA LEU A 710 -27.01 36.90 -1.85
C LEU A 710 -25.67 36.19 -1.62
N GLN A 711 -24.69 36.40 -2.49
CA GLN A 711 -23.38 35.74 -2.42
C GLN A 711 -22.31 36.55 -1.68
N CYS A 712 -22.68 37.68 -1.06
CA CYS A 712 -21.73 38.53 -0.36
C CYS A 712 -21.44 38.01 1.06
N GLY A 713 -20.17 37.80 1.40
CA GLY A 713 -19.72 37.34 2.71
C GLY A 713 -18.55 36.39 2.58
N GLU A 714 -17.88 36.13 3.70
CA GLU A 714 -16.71 35.26 3.77
C GLU A 714 -16.95 34.15 4.78
N VAL A 715 -16.72 32.90 4.39
CA VAL A 715 -16.78 31.76 5.31
C VAL A 715 -15.57 31.87 6.25
N GLU A 716 -15.82 32.13 7.53
CA GLU A 716 -14.74 32.33 8.52
C GLU A 716 -14.17 31.00 9.01
N ARG A 717 -15.02 30.07 9.45
CA ARG A 717 -14.57 28.81 10.04
C ARG A 717 -15.65 27.73 10.01
N GLN A 718 -15.25 26.47 10.07
CA GLN A 718 -16.14 25.32 10.24
C GLN A 718 -16.26 24.97 11.74
N LEU A 719 -17.47 25.02 12.28
CA LEU A 719 -17.78 24.70 13.68
C LEU A 719 -18.18 23.22 13.89
N LYS A 720 -18.65 22.54 12.84
CA LYS A 720 -18.93 21.10 12.85
C LYS A 720 -18.67 20.45 11.49
N GLY A 721 -17.98 19.30 11.49
CA GLY A 721 -17.75 18.43 10.33
C GLY A 721 -18.97 17.56 9.97
N LYS A 722 -18.96 16.97 8.77
CA LYS A 722 -19.96 15.98 8.35
C LYS A 722 -19.70 14.65 9.07
N GLU A 723 -20.69 14.15 9.80
CA GLU A 723 -20.60 12.85 10.49
C GLU A 723 -20.57 11.68 9.51
#